data_AF-A0A1B1YLI4-F1
#
_entry.id   AF-A0A1B1YLI4-F1
#
_cell.length_a   1.000
_cell.length_b   1.000
_cell.length_c   1.000
_cell.angle_alpha   90.00
_cell.angle_beta   90.00
_cell.angle_gamma   90.00
#
_symmetry.space_group_name_H-M   'P 1'
#
loop_
_entity.id
_entity.type
_entity.pdbx_description
1 polymer ?
#
loop_
_entity_poly.entity_id
_entity_poly.type
_entity_poly.pdbx_seq_one_letter_code
_entity_poly.pdbx_strand_id
1 'polypeptide(L)'
;MNRSIDSIIAKKVSHDVGILIFQYLNDIEPLIQQSLTAAKLKDFYGLKGKYSKGRFVCPFHHGADNPTSLSMNDNKRCFHCNACGKSGTYLEFIMYMQNISGRNSYNDAKIFAANHFTKLNLGFNSIADFEQKLKDKILERYRKTNSLRYTDYYDIWLLPERYFSSKEQSQVRQYQEEQQTKPSLEVSLSNSTNKPGFILESLDLEMTIRHLKAQNIIVNGITDYDEAVQFAKNSKLIKDFTQNADKLNSVDKLTDYMSKKYNIDIDTALKYGLIYFDKSSQHQLYYSDFFMLNNRVLFPVRDHETGIIVGYQCRRTDLSAPRHYKYLNITDYQDNLITNENGTTYRDFVPFKVGNFLFNLYELKGKCINTLWITEGIADAIKLSSMGYDAVSLGQANLTDYQIYLIDKYFGKDVTLNLFFDNDDNKIGQNKSIAAAYRLWQFGFRNIRIINTFKEMGKDITDCSVKLHDDDMLRLFINHWEKQAYSFAPASNEDLSALLKTGLYSESEILFIDPRDVERIISFGEMLNKYLDFKNMTYQQLKLLKKLCSFKEDEIKILLSLSTKDFLDVQNTNETEAAIKENSNTNIDSTQEEGNVEGSLINISKAQLFHLKKRFDIGIIKKIDNECSKKQIAAIVGNIIRNKDFDVWDYIPKNESHYSSTSIASSTNILDDGNFTPVYDDVSIPF
;
A
#
# COMPACT_ATOMS: atom_id res chain seq x y z
N MET A 1 12.30 -24.27 -7.55
CA MET A 1 12.17 -24.32 -9.03
C MET A 1 13.27 -25.22 -9.59
N ASN A 2 12.92 -26.18 -10.45
CA ASN A 2 13.87 -27.11 -11.07
C ASN A 2 14.96 -26.36 -11.84
N ARG A 3 16.24 -26.67 -11.57
CA ARG A 3 17.39 -26.06 -12.24
C ARG A 3 17.50 -26.59 -13.68
N SER A 4 16.80 -25.97 -14.62
CA SER A 4 16.93 -26.24 -16.07
C SER A 4 17.46 -25.02 -16.81
N ILE A 5 18.13 -25.25 -17.94
CA ILE A 5 18.58 -24.17 -18.83
C ILE A 5 17.38 -23.35 -19.35
N ASP A 6 16.23 -23.99 -19.55
CA ASP A 6 14.99 -23.32 -19.95
C ASP A 6 14.51 -22.32 -18.89
N SER A 7 14.67 -22.63 -17.60
CA SER A 7 14.36 -21.68 -16.51
C SER A 7 15.28 -20.47 -16.52
N ILE A 8 16.57 -20.64 -16.82
CA ILE A 8 17.54 -19.54 -16.95
C ILE A 8 17.19 -18.66 -18.15
N ILE A 9 16.90 -19.27 -19.30
CA ILE A 9 16.48 -18.57 -20.52
C ILE A 9 15.21 -17.78 -20.23
N ALA A 10 14.17 -18.42 -19.68
CA ALA A 10 12.91 -17.75 -19.38
C ALA A 10 13.12 -16.53 -18.47
N LYS A 11 13.88 -16.68 -17.38
CA LYS A 11 14.16 -15.59 -16.44
C LYS A 11 14.94 -14.44 -17.09
N LYS A 12 16.04 -14.74 -17.80
CA LYS A 12 16.91 -13.72 -18.41
C LYS A 12 16.20 -13.02 -19.57
N VAL A 13 15.47 -13.76 -20.40
CA VAL A 13 14.68 -13.20 -21.51
C VAL A 13 13.62 -12.26 -20.97
N SER A 14 12.84 -12.69 -19.99
CA SER A 14 11.77 -11.87 -19.41
C SER A 14 12.33 -10.57 -18.79
N HIS A 15 13.43 -10.67 -18.04
CA HIS A 15 14.16 -9.53 -17.47
C HIS A 15 14.67 -8.53 -18.53
N ASP A 16 15.49 -9.00 -19.47
CA ASP A 16 16.16 -8.12 -20.44
C ASP A 16 15.17 -7.53 -21.45
N VAL A 17 14.12 -8.28 -21.85
CA VAL A 17 13.04 -7.77 -22.71
C VAL A 17 12.23 -6.70 -21.98
N GLY A 18 12.00 -6.86 -20.68
CA GLY A 18 11.34 -5.80 -19.92
C GLY A 18 12.17 -4.53 -19.83
N ILE A 19 13.49 -4.65 -19.62
CA ILE A 19 14.37 -3.47 -19.66
C ILE A 19 14.38 -2.83 -21.05
N LEU A 20 14.40 -3.64 -22.11
CA LEU A 20 14.27 -3.18 -23.49
C LEU A 20 12.97 -2.36 -23.68
N ILE A 21 11.82 -2.94 -23.33
CA ILE A 21 10.50 -2.33 -23.59
C ILE A 21 10.24 -1.13 -22.69
N PHE A 22 10.46 -1.26 -21.38
CA PHE A 22 10.00 -0.29 -20.40
C PHE A 22 11.02 0.79 -20.07
N GLN A 23 12.31 0.56 -20.32
CA GLN A 23 13.36 1.58 -20.15
C GLN A 23 13.94 2.01 -21.48
N TYR A 24 14.67 1.13 -22.18
CA TYR A 24 15.52 1.54 -23.29
C TYR A 24 14.73 2.13 -24.46
N LEU A 25 13.67 1.45 -24.93
CA LEU A 25 12.85 1.94 -26.04
C LEU A 25 12.08 3.22 -25.70
N ASN A 26 11.77 3.44 -24.43
CA ASN A 26 11.10 4.67 -23.97
C ASN A 26 12.09 5.84 -23.92
N ASP A 27 13.31 5.62 -23.42
CA ASP A 27 14.35 6.64 -23.36
C ASP A 27 14.77 7.15 -24.73
N ILE A 28 14.76 6.28 -25.75
CA ILE A 28 15.11 6.65 -27.12
C ILE A 28 13.90 7.13 -27.94
N GLU A 29 12.67 6.99 -27.45
CA GLU A 29 11.46 7.37 -28.19
C GLU A 29 11.44 8.86 -28.58
N PRO A 30 11.79 9.83 -27.71
CA PRO A 30 11.88 11.23 -28.11
C PRO A 30 12.82 11.46 -29.30
N LEU A 31 13.96 10.76 -29.32
CA LEU A 31 14.93 10.82 -30.41
C LEU A 31 14.38 10.17 -31.70
N ILE A 32 13.69 9.04 -31.59
CA ILE A 32 12.99 8.40 -32.71
C ILE A 32 11.97 9.37 -33.31
N GLN A 33 11.09 9.90 -32.46
CA GLN A 33 10.02 10.80 -32.87
C GLN A 33 10.60 12.07 -33.53
N GLN A 34 11.70 12.62 -33.00
CA GLN A 34 12.37 13.80 -33.59
C GLN A 34 13.04 13.49 -34.93
N SER A 35 13.46 12.24 -35.11
CA SER A 35 14.10 11.79 -36.34
C SER A 35 13.12 11.39 -37.44
N LEU A 36 11.86 11.09 -37.11
CA LEU A 36 10.81 10.72 -38.08
C LEU A 36 10.15 11.96 -38.68
N THR A 37 10.41 12.20 -39.97
CA THR A 37 9.79 13.28 -40.75
C THR A 37 9.15 12.74 -42.01
N ALA A 38 8.18 13.47 -42.56
CA ALA A 38 7.55 13.16 -43.83
C ALA A 38 8.58 13.07 -44.98
N ALA A 39 9.65 13.88 -44.94
CA ALA A 39 10.73 13.81 -45.92
C ALA A 39 11.44 12.45 -45.88
N LYS A 40 11.85 12.03 -44.68
CA LYS A 40 12.54 10.76 -44.51
C LYS A 40 11.63 9.57 -44.81
N LEU A 41 10.36 9.60 -44.40
CA LEU A 41 9.40 8.55 -44.73
C LEU A 41 9.15 8.47 -46.24
N LYS A 42 9.00 9.63 -46.90
CA LYS A 42 8.89 9.71 -48.36
C LYS A 42 10.08 9.06 -49.04
N ASP A 43 11.29 9.44 -48.64
CA ASP A 43 12.50 8.97 -49.31
C ASP A 43 12.76 7.48 -49.02
N PHE A 44 12.53 7.02 -47.79
CA PHE A 44 12.70 5.61 -47.41
C PHE A 44 11.71 4.68 -48.11
N TYR A 45 10.43 5.07 -48.20
CA TYR A 45 9.38 4.24 -48.83
C TYR A 45 9.13 4.57 -50.30
N GLY A 46 9.86 5.51 -50.89
CA GLY A 46 9.65 5.94 -52.27
C GLY A 46 8.26 6.52 -52.54
N LEU A 47 7.69 7.26 -51.57
CA LEU A 47 6.33 7.82 -51.71
C LEU A 47 6.28 8.85 -52.84
N LYS A 48 5.40 8.62 -53.81
CA LYS A 48 5.18 9.54 -54.93
C LYS A 48 4.31 10.72 -54.46
N GLY A 49 4.75 11.96 -54.66
CA GLY A 49 3.99 13.14 -54.21
C GLY A 49 4.79 14.43 -54.14
N LYS A 50 4.14 15.51 -53.68
CA LYS A 50 4.76 16.83 -53.50
C LYS A 50 5.02 17.08 -52.01
N TYR A 51 6.28 16.91 -51.59
CA TYR A 51 6.72 17.12 -50.21
C TYR A 51 6.37 18.53 -49.67
N SER A 52 6.52 19.57 -50.49
CA SER A 52 6.20 20.97 -50.10
C SER A 52 4.76 21.20 -49.65
N LYS A 53 3.85 20.26 -49.95
CA LYS A 53 2.45 20.30 -49.51
C LYS A 53 2.11 19.18 -48.51
N GLY A 54 3.06 18.33 -48.13
CA GLY A 54 2.84 17.16 -47.28
C GLY A 54 1.88 16.12 -47.87
N ARG A 55 1.70 16.09 -49.20
CA ARG A 55 0.72 15.23 -49.88
C ARG A 55 1.36 14.18 -50.78
N PHE A 56 0.92 12.93 -50.62
CA PHE A 56 1.48 11.74 -51.25
C PHE A 56 0.40 10.81 -51.78
N VAL A 57 0.78 9.95 -52.72
CA VAL A 57 0.01 8.77 -53.10
C VAL A 57 0.01 7.82 -51.90
N CYS A 58 -1.18 7.39 -51.49
CA CYS A 58 -1.31 6.47 -50.37
C CYS A 58 -0.83 5.06 -50.79
N PRO A 59 0.05 4.41 -50.01
CA PRO A 59 0.52 3.06 -50.30
C PRO A 59 -0.49 1.97 -49.88
N PHE A 60 -1.56 2.32 -49.17
CA PHE A 60 -2.49 1.36 -48.56
C PHE A 60 -3.75 1.09 -49.39
N HIS A 61 -3.93 1.76 -50.52
CA HIS A 61 -5.03 1.51 -51.44
C HIS A 61 -4.63 1.88 -52.87
N HIS A 62 -5.45 1.46 -53.84
CA HIS A 62 -5.29 1.79 -55.25
C HIS A 62 -6.54 2.51 -55.78
N GLY A 63 -6.36 3.37 -56.79
CA GLY A 63 -7.47 3.87 -57.61
C GLY A 63 -8.34 4.99 -57.02
N ALA A 64 -7.79 5.89 -56.18
CA ALA A 64 -8.55 7.06 -55.72
C ALA A 64 -8.61 8.19 -56.75
N ASP A 65 -9.75 8.90 -56.78
CA ASP A 65 -10.00 10.07 -57.66
C ASP A 65 -8.96 11.18 -57.47
N ASN A 66 -8.52 11.40 -56.21
CA ASN A 66 -7.36 12.23 -55.91
C ASN A 66 -6.13 11.33 -55.71
N PRO A 67 -5.15 11.34 -56.63
CA PRO A 67 -3.98 10.48 -56.54
C PRO A 67 -3.09 10.81 -55.34
N THR A 68 -3.16 12.02 -54.76
CA THR A 68 -2.39 12.42 -53.57
C THR A 68 -3.25 12.50 -52.31
N SER A 69 -3.93 11.40 -51.98
CA SER A 69 -4.90 11.32 -50.88
C SER A 69 -4.27 11.16 -49.49
N LEU A 70 -2.99 10.78 -49.38
CA LEU A 70 -2.24 10.71 -48.12
C LEU A 70 -1.66 12.08 -47.75
N SER A 71 -2.01 12.57 -46.57
CA SER A 71 -1.43 13.76 -45.95
C SER A 71 -0.51 13.34 -44.80
N MET A 72 0.68 13.92 -44.71
CA MET A 72 1.61 13.79 -43.58
C MET A 72 1.91 15.17 -43.00
N ASN A 73 1.92 15.28 -41.68
CA ASN A 73 2.11 16.54 -40.96
C ASN A 73 3.21 16.40 -39.91
N ASP A 74 4.37 17.01 -40.16
CA ASP A 74 5.54 16.93 -39.27
C ASP A 74 5.34 17.65 -37.93
N ASN A 75 4.54 18.72 -37.90
CA ASN A 75 4.24 19.43 -36.66
C ASN A 75 3.39 18.57 -35.71
N LYS A 76 2.44 17.80 -36.27
CA LYS A 76 1.57 16.89 -35.52
C LYS A 76 2.10 15.44 -35.46
N ARG A 77 3.18 15.15 -36.18
CA ARG A 77 3.80 13.81 -36.35
C ARG A 77 2.81 12.70 -36.70
N CYS A 78 1.87 13.02 -37.57
CA CYS A 78 0.79 12.12 -37.94
C CYS A 78 0.53 12.10 -39.45
N PHE A 79 -0.16 11.06 -39.88
CA PHE A 79 -0.65 10.90 -41.24
C PHE A 79 -2.15 10.65 -41.26
N HIS A 80 -2.78 10.98 -42.38
CA HIS A 80 -4.17 10.64 -42.65
C HIS A 80 -4.39 10.52 -44.15
N CYS A 81 -5.13 9.50 -44.57
CA CYS A 81 -5.54 9.30 -45.95
C CYS A 81 -7.03 9.60 -46.11
N ASN A 82 -7.35 10.66 -46.86
CA ASN A 82 -8.74 11.08 -47.08
C ASN A 82 -9.57 10.09 -47.93
N ALA A 83 -8.94 9.11 -48.57
CA ALA A 83 -9.62 8.14 -49.44
C ALA A 83 -9.92 6.82 -48.73
N CYS A 84 -8.93 6.20 -48.08
CA CYS A 84 -9.13 4.92 -47.37
C CYS A 84 -9.33 5.07 -45.86
N GLY A 85 -9.30 6.30 -45.33
CA GLY A 85 -9.54 6.59 -43.91
C GLY A 85 -8.40 6.21 -42.96
N LYS A 86 -7.36 5.50 -43.41
CA LYS A 86 -6.20 5.15 -42.55
C LYS A 86 -5.52 6.41 -42.03
N SER A 87 -5.29 6.44 -40.73
CA SER A 87 -4.60 7.53 -40.03
C SER A 87 -3.85 7.03 -38.82
N GLY A 88 -2.96 7.85 -38.29
CA GLY A 88 -2.20 7.57 -37.08
C GLY A 88 -0.94 8.41 -36.98
N THR A 89 -0.11 8.12 -36.01
CA THR A 89 1.25 8.64 -35.84
C THR A 89 2.18 8.11 -36.94
N TYR A 90 3.37 8.70 -37.07
CA TYR A 90 4.40 8.17 -37.96
C TYR A 90 4.91 6.77 -37.56
N LEU A 91 4.86 6.40 -36.28
CA LEU A 91 5.15 5.02 -35.85
C LEU A 91 4.06 4.06 -36.31
N GLU A 92 2.79 4.44 -36.20
CA GLU A 92 1.68 3.63 -36.76
C GLU A 92 1.73 3.55 -38.28
N PHE A 93 2.20 4.59 -38.98
CA PHE A 93 2.47 4.53 -40.41
C PHE A 93 3.51 3.44 -40.73
N ILE A 94 4.61 3.40 -39.96
CA ILE A 94 5.63 2.35 -40.07
C ILE A 94 5.04 0.97 -39.77
N MET A 95 4.20 0.84 -38.74
CA MET A 95 3.52 -0.43 -38.43
C MET A 95 2.73 -0.94 -39.64
N TYR A 96 1.95 -0.08 -40.29
CA TYR A 96 1.20 -0.46 -41.50
C TYR A 96 2.11 -0.79 -42.68
N MET A 97 3.16 0.00 -42.92
CA MET A 97 4.08 -0.23 -44.04
C MET A 97 4.92 -1.51 -43.89
N GLN A 98 5.27 -1.85 -42.65
CA GLN A 98 6.08 -3.03 -42.33
C GLN A 98 5.22 -4.26 -41.99
N ASN A 99 3.89 -4.14 -42.05
CA ASN A 99 2.94 -5.18 -41.65
C ASN A 99 3.21 -5.72 -40.23
N ILE A 100 3.63 -4.84 -39.31
CA ILE A 100 3.90 -5.17 -37.92
C ILE A 100 2.56 -5.23 -37.18
N SER A 101 2.28 -6.37 -36.56
CA SER A 101 1.02 -6.63 -35.85
C SER A 101 1.24 -7.45 -34.58
N GLY A 102 0.23 -7.51 -33.70
CA GLY A 102 0.30 -8.25 -32.44
C GLY A 102 0.67 -7.39 -31.22
N ARG A 103 0.90 -8.06 -30.08
CA ARG A 103 1.00 -7.46 -28.73
C ARG A 103 2.12 -6.43 -28.58
N ASN A 104 3.26 -6.62 -29.26
CA ASN A 104 4.44 -5.74 -29.17
C ASN A 104 4.61 -4.82 -30.38
N SER A 105 3.60 -4.71 -31.24
CA SER A 105 3.69 -4.06 -32.54
C SER A 105 4.19 -2.61 -32.50
N TYR A 106 3.79 -1.82 -31.49
CA TYR A 106 4.30 -0.46 -31.30
C TYR A 106 5.79 -0.44 -30.95
N ASN A 107 6.26 -1.37 -30.10
CA ASN A 107 7.67 -1.48 -29.71
C ASN A 107 8.54 -1.99 -30.86
N ASP A 108 8.04 -2.94 -31.65
CA ASP A 108 8.72 -3.39 -32.87
C ASP A 108 8.82 -2.25 -33.90
N ALA A 109 7.80 -1.40 -34.00
CA ALA A 109 7.89 -0.19 -34.83
C ALA A 109 8.91 0.82 -34.29
N LYS A 110 9.07 0.97 -32.96
CA LYS A 110 10.16 1.75 -32.37
C LYS A 110 11.52 1.19 -32.73
N ILE A 111 11.71 -0.13 -32.65
CA ILE A 111 12.97 -0.81 -33.01
C ILE A 111 13.31 -0.57 -34.48
N PHE A 112 12.34 -0.80 -35.37
CA PHE A 112 12.48 -0.51 -36.80
C PHE A 112 12.85 0.97 -37.02
N ALA A 113 12.11 1.88 -36.39
CA ALA A 113 12.33 3.30 -36.56
C ALA A 113 13.71 3.74 -36.05
N ALA A 114 14.16 3.21 -34.92
CA ALA A 114 15.48 3.45 -34.37
C ALA A 114 16.59 3.00 -35.32
N ASN A 115 16.50 1.79 -35.88
CA ASN A 115 17.53 1.26 -36.79
C ASN A 115 17.61 2.00 -38.12
N HIS A 116 16.47 2.46 -38.66
CA HIS A 116 16.42 2.99 -40.03
C HIS A 116 16.39 4.53 -40.12
N PHE A 117 15.89 5.22 -39.09
CA PHE A 117 15.70 6.67 -39.15
C PHE A 117 16.55 7.45 -38.15
N THR A 118 17.21 6.75 -37.21
CA THR A 118 18.16 7.33 -36.25
C THR A 118 19.58 6.81 -36.50
N LYS A 119 20.55 7.22 -35.66
CA LYS A 119 21.94 6.72 -35.71
C LYS A 119 22.21 5.61 -34.68
N LEU A 120 21.19 5.09 -34.00
CA LEU A 120 21.37 4.23 -32.82
C LEU A 120 21.82 2.80 -33.11
N ASN A 121 21.57 2.25 -34.32
CA ASN A 121 21.86 0.87 -34.72
C ASN A 121 21.80 -0.14 -33.54
N LEU A 122 20.59 -0.60 -33.22
CA LEU A 122 20.33 -1.37 -32.01
C LEU A 122 20.97 -2.77 -32.02
N GLY A 123 21.38 -3.28 -33.19
CA GLY A 123 21.93 -4.63 -33.32
C GLY A 123 20.87 -5.74 -33.25
N PHE A 124 19.57 -5.40 -33.22
CA PHE A 124 18.43 -6.30 -33.32
C PHE A 124 17.25 -5.61 -34.03
N ASN A 125 16.40 -6.40 -34.69
CA ASN A 125 15.37 -5.90 -35.62
C ASN A 125 13.92 -6.01 -35.10
N SER A 126 13.70 -6.73 -34.01
CA SER A 126 12.41 -6.87 -33.33
C SER A 126 12.62 -7.35 -31.89
N ILE A 127 11.56 -7.33 -31.08
CA ILE A 127 11.56 -7.97 -29.76
C ILE A 127 11.88 -9.46 -29.90
N ALA A 128 11.30 -10.16 -30.88
CA ALA A 128 11.58 -11.57 -31.11
C ALA A 128 13.03 -11.84 -31.52
N ASP A 129 13.64 -10.97 -32.33
CA ASP A 129 15.06 -11.05 -32.69
C ASP A 129 15.97 -10.79 -31.47
N PHE A 130 15.59 -9.83 -30.62
CA PHE A 130 16.29 -9.58 -29.35
C PHE A 130 16.24 -10.80 -28.42
N GLU A 131 15.05 -11.38 -28.22
CA GLU A 131 14.83 -12.60 -27.44
C GLU A 131 15.67 -13.76 -27.96
N GLN A 132 15.66 -13.98 -29.28
CA GLN A 132 16.40 -15.05 -29.91
C GLN A 132 17.91 -14.87 -29.77
N LYS A 133 18.44 -13.66 -30.00
CA LYS A 133 19.87 -13.35 -29.82
C LYS A 133 20.33 -13.56 -28.39
N LEU A 134 19.50 -13.18 -27.42
CA LEU A 134 19.79 -13.38 -26.01
C LEU A 134 19.80 -14.88 -25.67
N LYS A 135 18.79 -15.62 -26.13
CA LYS A 135 18.71 -17.08 -26.00
C LYS A 135 19.91 -17.78 -26.62
N ASP A 136 20.34 -17.38 -27.80
CA ASP A 136 21.50 -17.96 -28.48
C ASP A 136 22.79 -17.76 -27.70
N LYS A 137 23.03 -16.55 -27.16
CA LYS A 137 24.19 -16.26 -26.29
C LYS A 137 24.16 -17.08 -25.01
N ILE A 138 22.99 -17.23 -24.38
CA ILE A 138 22.82 -18.07 -23.18
C ILE A 138 23.13 -19.53 -23.50
N LEU A 139 22.57 -20.07 -24.59
CA LEU A 139 22.82 -21.44 -25.01
C LEU A 139 24.28 -21.67 -25.40
N GLU A 140 24.93 -20.71 -26.04
CA GLU A 140 26.36 -20.77 -26.35
C GLU A 140 27.21 -20.85 -25.08
N ARG A 141 26.93 -19.99 -24.08
CA ARG A 141 27.60 -20.02 -22.78
C ARG A 141 27.36 -21.35 -22.08
N TYR A 142 26.12 -21.85 -22.08
CA TYR A 142 25.78 -23.14 -21.47
C TYR A 142 26.51 -24.31 -22.12
N ARG A 143 26.62 -24.35 -23.46
CA ARG A 143 27.38 -25.39 -24.16
C ARG A 143 28.86 -25.40 -23.78
N LYS A 144 29.43 -24.25 -23.42
CA LYS A 144 30.85 -24.11 -23.02
C LYS A 144 31.09 -24.43 -21.54
N THR A 145 30.18 -24.04 -20.65
CA THR A 145 30.40 -24.12 -19.20
C THR A 145 29.62 -25.25 -18.52
N ASN A 146 28.57 -25.75 -19.18
CA ASN A 146 27.55 -26.62 -18.62
C ASN A 146 26.93 -26.10 -17.29
N SER A 147 27.02 -24.79 -17.05
CA SER A 147 26.59 -24.20 -15.78
C SER A 147 25.08 -24.00 -15.73
N LEU A 148 24.45 -24.44 -14.65
CA LEU A 148 23.05 -24.15 -14.34
C LEU A 148 22.91 -23.09 -13.24
N ARG A 149 23.97 -22.31 -13.00
CA ARG A 149 23.93 -21.15 -12.10
C ARG A 149 23.52 -19.91 -12.89
N TYR A 150 22.44 -19.26 -12.47
CA TYR A 150 21.91 -18.06 -13.10
C TYR A 150 22.95 -16.92 -13.18
N THR A 151 23.79 -16.79 -12.14
CA THR A 151 24.87 -15.77 -12.03
C THR A 151 25.89 -15.83 -13.16
N ASP A 152 26.09 -17.00 -13.78
CA ASP A 152 27.12 -17.20 -14.79
C ASP A 152 26.72 -16.66 -16.17
N TYR A 153 25.50 -16.10 -16.27
CA TYR A 153 24.91 -15.53 -17.48
C TYR A 153 24.62 -14.04 -17.34
N TYR A 154 25.00 -13.41 -16.23
CA TYR A 154 24.67 -12.01 -15.96
C TYR A 154 25.30 -11.06 -16.96
N ASP A 155 26.56 -11.31 -17.31
CA ASP A 155 27.34 -10.55 -18.27
C ASP A 155 26.80 -10.66 -19.70
N ILE A 156 25.86 -11.57 -19.97
CA ILE A 156 25.17 -11.63 -21.25
C ILE A 156 24.15 -10.50 -21.30
N TRP A 157 24.52 -9.45 -22.03
CA TRP A 157 23.75 -8.22 -22.15
C TRP A 157 23.77 -7.70 -23.59
N LEU A 158 22.60 -7.25 -24.07
CA LEU A 158 22.42 -6.76 -25.45
C LEU A 158 22.11 -5.25 -25.53
N LEU A 159 21.90 -4.59 -24.40
CA LEU A 159 21.56 -3.16 -24.33
C LEU A 159 22.80 -2.34 -23.91
N PRO A 160 22.76 -0.99 -23.95
CA PRO A 160 23.86 -0.18 -23.43
C PRO A 160 24.13 -0.44 -21.94
N GLU A 161 25.40 -0.32 -21.52
CA GLU A 161 25.84 -0.61 -20.14
C GLU A 161 25.13 0.23 -19.08
N ARG A 162 24.64 1.43 -19.40
CA ARG A 162 23.89 2.26 -18.44
C ARG A 162 22.57 1.62 -17.97
N TYR A 163 22.04 0.66 -18.74
CA TYR A 163 20.86 -0.13 -18.38
C TYR A 163 21.24 -1.47 -17.72
N PHE A 164 22.53 -1.76 -17.65
CA PHE A 164 23.06 -2.91 -16.94
C PHE A 164 23.14 -2.59 -15.45
N SER A 165 22.30 -3.24 -14.64
CA SER A 165 22.40 -3.11 -13.19
C SER A 165 23.54 -3.99 -12.66
N SER A 166 24.72 -3.43 -12.49
CA SER A 166 25.84 -4.09 -11.78
C SER A 166 25.65 -4.12 -10.24
N LYS A 167 24.52 -3.64 -9.71
CA LYS A 167 24.27 -3.51 -8.27
C LYS A 167 23.91 -4.80 -7.52
N GLU A 168 23.86 -5.96 -8.20
CA GLU A 168 23.62 -7.24 -7.52
C GLU A 168 24.81 -7.74 -6.68
N GLN A 169 25.99 -7.09 -6.74
CA GLN A 169 27.13 -7.43 -5.88
C GLN A 169 27.25 -6.63 -4.58
N SER A 170 26.40 -5.64 -4.31
CA SER A 170 26.46 -4.86 -3.07
C SER A 170 25.22 -4.98 -2.19
N GLN A 171 24.04 -5.26 -2.76
CA GLN A 171 22.80 -5.31 -1.99
C GLN A 171 22.54 -6.69 -1.35
N VAL A 172 23.03 -7.80 -1.92
CA VAL A 172 22.78 -9.15 -1.35
C VAL A 172 23.63 -9.46 -0.10
N ARG A 173 24.61 -8.61 0.26
CA ARG A 173 25.32 -8.67 1.56
C ARG A 173 24.95 -7.57 2.54
N GLN A 174 24.15 -6.57 2.16
CA GLN A 174 23.70 -5.51 3.07
C GLN A 174 22.28 -5.72 3.63
N TYR A 175 21.48 -6.63 3.07
CA TYR A 175 20.15 -6.94 3.60
C TYR A 175 20.12 -7.94 4.77
N GLN A 176 21.27 -8.30 5.35
CA GLN A 176 21.34 -9.10 6.60
C GLN A 176 22.08 -8.42 7.76
N GLU A 177 22.56 -7.18 7.63
CA GLU A 177 23.25 -6.47 8.74
C GLU A 177 22.80 -5.02 8.99
N GLU A 178 21.71 -4.52 8.40
CA GLU A 178 21.18 -3.17 8.69
C GLU A 178 19.97 -3.15 9.66
N GLN A 179 19.88 -4.13 10.56
CA GLN A 179 19.29 -3.89 11.88
C GLN A 179 20.41 -3.65 12.87
N GLN A 180 20.55 -2.39 13.30
CA GLN A 180 21.57 -1.82 14.20
C GLN A 180 22.78 -1.18 13.51
N THR A 181 22.65 0.06 13.02
CA THR A 181 23.43 1.22 13.52
C THR A 181 23.06 2.53 12.80
N LYS A 182 23.25 3.64 13.52
CA LYS A 182 22.99 5.05 13.13
C LYS A 182 23.51 5.41 11.73
N PRO A 183 22.80 6.25 10.94
CA PRO A 183 23.41 6.90 9.79
C PRO A 183 24.14 8.17 10.24
N SER A 184 25.46 8.09 10.36
CA SER A 184 26.35 9.23 10.14
C SER A 184 26.77 9.22 8.68
N LEU A 185 26.17 10.09 7.88
CA LEU A 185 26.67 10.45 6.56
C LEU A 185 27.04 11.93 6.61
N GLU A 186 28.33 12.17 6.88
CA GLU A 186 28.99 13.41 6.50
C GLU A 186 28.94 13.53 4.98
N VAL A 187 28.06 14.40 4.49
CA VAL A 187 28.23 15.03 3.19
C VAL A 187 28.81 16.41 3.47
N SER A 188 29.97 16.64 2.88
CA SER A 188 30.77 17.86 2.88
C SER A 188 29.92 19.14 2.91
N LEU A 189 30.10 19.93 3.98
CA LEU A 189 29.63 21.31 4.06
C LEU A 189 30.31 22.14 2.97
N SER A 190 29.56 22.46 1.91
CA SER A 190 29.73 23.72 1.19
C SER A 190 28.79 24.73 1.83
N ASN A 191 29.35 25.71 2.54
CA ASN A 191 28.62 26.87 3.03
C ASN A 191 27.92 27.59 1.86
N SER A 192 26.59 27.50 1.83
CA SER A 192 25.73 28.34 0.99
C SER A 192 24.40 28.53 1.71
N THR A 193 24.08 29.80 1.94
CA THR A 193 22.84 30.35 2.48
C THR A 193 21.61 29.93 1.65
N ASN A 194 20.46 29.77 2.35
CA ASN A 194 19.11 29.46 1.86
C ASN A 194 18.86 28.04 1.30
N LYS A 195 18.35 27.13 2.14
CA LYS A 195 17.57 25.97 1.65
C LYS A 195 16.28 26.49 1.00
N PRO A 196 15.94 26.10 -0.25
CA PRO A 196 14.63 26.41 -0.81
C PRO A 196 13.53 25.74 0.03
N GLY A 197 12.38 26.39 0.16
CA GLY A 197 11.22 25.84 0.84
C GLY A 197 10.74 24.53 0.19
N PHE A 198 9.85 23.82 0.88
CA PHE A 198 9.18 22.65 0.31
C PHE A 198 8.28 23.05 -0.84
N ILE A 199 8.31 22.26 -1.91
CA ILE A 199 7.48 22.46 -3.10
C ILE A 199 6.67 21.19 -3.30
N LEU A 200 5.35 21.30 -3.30
CA LEU A 200 4.48 20.20 -3.68
C LEU A 200 4.57 19.97 -5.19
N GLU A 201 5.42 19.03 -5.59
CA GLU A 201 5.71 18.76 -7.00
C GLU A 201 4.53 18.12 -7.74
N SER A 202 4.31 18.56 -8.99
CA SER A 202 3.52 17.82 -9.96
C SER A 202 4.35 16.64 -10.46
N LEU A 203 3.74 15.46 -10.48
CA LEU A 203 4.39 14.21 -10.88
C LEU A 203 3.82 13.73 -12.22
N ASP A 204 4.68 13.10 -13.02
CA ASP A 204 4.26 12.41 -14.24
C ASP A 204 3.90 10.96 -13.90
N LEU A 205 2.59 10.68 -13.87
CA LEU A 205 2.05 9.36 -13.53
C LEU A 205 2.57 8.28 -14.48
N GLU A 206 2.61 8.56 -15.77
CA GLU A 206 3.02 7.59 -16.78
C GLU A 206 4.52 7.28 -16.64
N MET A 207 5.34 8.30 -16.37
CA MET A 207 6.76 8.11 -16.08
C MET A 207 6.97 7.31 -14.78
N THR A 208 6.27 7.65 -13.70
CA THR A 208 6.38 6.91 -12.41
C THR A 208 6.03 5.44 -12.59
N ILE A 209 4.94 5.13 -13.29
CA ILE A 209 4.50 3.76 -13.53
C ILE A 209 5.47 3.00 -14.42
N ARG A 210 6.05 3.64 -15.43
CA ARG A 210 7.11 3.03 -16.24
C ARG A 210 8.32 2.64 -15.39
N HIS A 211 8.76 3.52 -14.50
CA HIS A 211 9.87 3.22 -13.58
C HIS A 211 9.53 2.06 -12.65
N LEU A 212 8.33 2.05 -12.05
CA LEU A 212 7.87 0.95 -11.18
C LEU A 212 7.80 -0.39 -11.93
N LYS A 213 7.19 -0.41 -13.12
CA LYS A 213 7.13 -1.63 -13.96
C LYS A 213 8.53 -2.11 -14.33
N ALA A 214 9.42 -1.20 -14.68
CA ALA A 214 10.77 -1.55 -15.04
C ALA A 214 11.57 -2.09 -13.85
N GLN A 215 11.42 -1.51 -12.66
CA GLN A 215 12.01 -2.04 -11.42
C GLN A 215 11.48 -3.43 -11.11
N ASN A 216 10.17 -3.68 -11.22
CA ASN A 216 9.60 -5.01 -11.01
C ASN A 216 10.19 -6.03 -11.98
N ILE A 217 10.39 -5.65 -13.25
CA ILE A 217 11.00 -6.56 -14.22
C ILE A 217 12.50 -6.74 -13.97
N ILE A 218 13.22 -5.72 -13.51
CA ILE A 218 14.62 -5.88 -13.09
C ILE A 218 14.74 -6.91 -11.95
N VAL A 219 13.85 -6.83 -10.96
CA VAL A 219 13.93 -7.71 -9.78
C VAL A 219 13.35 -9.10 -10.07
N ASN A 220 12.17 -9.16 -10.68
CA ASN A 220 11.36 -10.39 -10.80
C ASN A 220 11.39 -10.98 -12.21
N GLY A 221 11.91 -10.28 -13.21
CA GLY A 221 11.83 -10.66 -14.62
C GLY A 221 10.47 -10.37 -15.25
N ILE A 222 9.44 -10.01 -14.49
CA ILE A 222 8.06 -9.80 -14.94
C ILE A 222 7.42 -8.69 -14.11
N THR A 223 6.35 -8.06 -14.59
CA THR A 223 5.60 -7.12 -13.74
C THR A 223 4.82 -7.88 -12.67
N ASP A 224 4.70 -7.31 -11.47
CA ASP A 224 3.90 -7.93 -10.39
C ASP A 224 2.45 -8.24 -10.81
N TYR A 225 1.86 -7.41 -11.67
CA TYR A 225 0.51 -7.62 -12.18
C TYR A 225 0.46 -8.85 -13.11
N ASP A 226 1.36 -8.94 -14.08
CA ASP A 226 1.43 -10.08 -15.01
C ASP A 226 1.81 -11.37 -14.27
N GLU A 227 2.70 -11.29 -13.27
CA GLU A 227 3.07 -12.40 -12.41
C GLU A 227 1.85 -12.97 -11.66
N ALA A 228 1.06 -12.10 -11.02
CA ALA A 228 -0.16 -12.50 -10.32
C ALA A 228 -1.16 -13.19 -11.26
N VAL A 229 -1.35 -12.68 -12.48
CA VAL A 229 -2.22 -13.30 -13.50
C VAL A 229 -1.70 -14.66 -13.95
N GLN A 230 -0.39 -14.81 -14.18
CA GLN A 230 0.21 -16.09 -14.56
C GLN A 230 0.13 -17.11 -13.43
N PHE A 231 0.42 -16.67 -12.21
CA PHE A 231 0.39 -17.50 -11.03
C PHE A 231 -1.04 -18.00 -10.74
N ALA A 232 -2.03 -17.12 -10.86
CA ALA A 232 -3.45 -17.45 -10.68
C ALA A 232 -3.93 -18.60 -11.59
N LYS A 233 -3.47 -18.65 -12.85
CA LYS A 233 -3.84 -19.74 -13.79
C LYS A 233 -3.34 -21.11 -13.34
N ASN A 234 -2.27 -21.14 -12.55
CA ASN A 234 -1.65 -22.37 -12.06
C ASN A 234 -1.97 -22.67 -10.59
N SER A 235 -2.49 -21.69 -9.84
CA SER A 235 -2.76 -21.78 -8.41
C SER A 235 -3.67 -22.94 -8.04
N LYS A 236 -3.28 -23.70 -7.01
CA LYS A 236 -4.05 -24.84 -6.49
C LYS A 236 -5.24 -24.35 -5.67
N LEU A 237 -4.99 -23.42 -4.75
CA LEU A 237 -6.01 -22.74 -3.96
C LEU A 237 -7.09 -22.07 -4.81
N ILE A 238 -6.69 -21.29 -5.82
CA ILE A 238 -7.67 -20.59 -6.66
C ILE A 238 -8.51 -21.60 -7.43
N LYS A 239 -7.92 -22.71 -7.90
CA LYS A 239 -8.65 -23.82 -8.53
C LYS A 239 -9.62 -24.48 -7.56
N ASP A 240 -9.22 -24.73 -6.31
CA ASP A 240 -10.11 -25.29 -5.28
C ASP A 240 -11.39 -24.47 -5.19
N PHE A 241 -11.28 -23.16 -5.01
CA PHE A 241 -12.43 -22.28 -4.85
C PHE A 241 -13.18 -21.97 -6.15
N THR A 242 -12.51 -21.88 -7.31
CA THR A 242 -13.20 -21.59 -8.58
C THR A 242 -13.91 -22.81 -9.17
N GLN A 243 -13.46 -24.03 -8.86
CA GLN A 243 -14.03 -25.27 -9.40
C GLN A 243 -14.93 -26.00 -8.40
N ASN A 244 -14.72 -25.82 -7.09
CA ASN A 244 -15.47 -26.50 -6.04
C ASN A 244 -16.19 -25.53 -5.10
N ALA A 245 -16.52 -24.32 -5.56
CA ALA A 245 -17.23 -23.31 -4.76
C ALA A 245 -18.45 -23.88 -4.03
N ASP A 246 -19.28 -24.67 -4.74
CA ASP A 246 -20.52 -25.25 -4.19
C ASP A 246 -20.28 -26.19 -3.00
N LYS A 247 -19.09 -26.79 -2.90
CA LYS A 247 -18.74 -27.71 -1.80
C LYS A 247 -18.01 -26.99 -0.66
N LEU A 248 -17.21 -25.98 -0.99
CA LEU A 248 -16.36 -25.26 -0.04
C LEU A 248 -17.08 -24.06 0.61
N ASN A 249 -18.14 -23.55 -0.02
CA ASN A 249 -18.89 -22.41 0.46
C ASN A 249 -20.02 -22.83 1.41
N SER A 250 -19.92 -22.44 2.67
CA SER A 250 -21.04 -22.55 3.61
C SER A 250 -21.99 -21.35 3.42
N VAL A 251 -22.97 -21.51 2.51
CA VAL A 251 -23.92 -20.43 2.15
C VAL A 251 -24.70 -19.92 3.36
N ASP A 252 -25.13 -20.79 4.28
CA ASP A 252 -25.85 -20.38 5.49
C ASP A 252 -24.98 -19.49 6.40
N LYS A 253 -23.71 -19.87 6.61
CA LYS A 253 -22.77 -19.10 7.41
C LYS A 253 -22.34 -17.82 6.72
N LEU A 254 -22.24 -17.83 5.39
CA LEU A 254 -22.01 -16.64 4.59
C LEU A 254 -23.17 -15.65 4.77
N THR A 255 -24.41 -16.13 4.64
CA THR A 255 -25.63 -15.33 4.81
C THR A 255 -25.67 -14.70 6.20
N ASP A 256 -25.45 -15.51 7.24
CA ASP A 256 -25.45 -15.05 8.64
C ASP A 256 -24.38 -13.98 8.89
N TYR A 257 -23.15 -14.22 8.42
CA TYR A 257 -22.04 -13.31 8.64
C TYR A 257 -22.21 -11.99 7.87
N MET A 258 -22.53 -12.06 6.57
CA MET A 258 -22.62 -10.88 5.72
C MET A 258 -23.79 -9.97 6.11
N SER A 259 -24.93 -10.54 6.49
CA SER A 259 -26.08 -9.77 6.96
C SER A 259 -25.79 -9.09 8.30
N LYS A 260 -25.22 -9.81 9.28
CA LYS A 260 -24.94 -9.24 10.61
C LYS A 260 -23.79 -8.25 10.61
N LYS A 261 -22.69 -8.54 9.92
CA LYS A 261 -21.48 -7.71 9.98
C LYS A 261 -21.51 -6.54 9.00
N TYR A 262 -22.14 -6.71 7.84
CA TYR A 262 -22.08 -5.72 6.76
C TYR A 262 -23.44 -5.26 6.25
N ASN A 263 -24.55 -5.88 6.70
CA ASN A 263 -25.89 -5.65 6.16
C ASN A 263 -25.91 -5.75 4.61
N ILE A 264 -25.28 -6.83 4.13
CA ILE A 264 -25.23 -7.26 2.72
C ILE A 264 -26.02 -8.56 2.61
N ASP A 265 -26.96 -8.61 1.68
CA ASP A 265 -27.78 -9.79 1.39
C ASP A 265 -26.99 -10.88 0.65
N ILE A 266 -27.51 -12.10 0.71
CA ILE A 266 -26.82 -13.26 0.13
C ILE A 266 -26.73 -13.18 -1.41
N ASP A 267 -27.73 -12.63 -2.10
CA ASP A 267 -27.70 -12.54 -3.56
C ASP A 267 -26.59 -11.59 -4.01
N THR A 268 -26.44 -10.45 -3.32
CA THR A 268 -25.30 -9.54 -3.51
C THR A 268 -23.97 -10.24 -3.21
N ALA A 269 -23.86 -10.97 -2.09
CA ALA A 269 -22.63 -11.67 -1.74
C ALA A 269 -22.24 -12.73 -2.80
N LEU A 270 -23.20 -13.52 -3.28
CA LEU A 270 -22.98 -14.52 -4.32
C LEU A 270 -22.67 -13.90 -5.69
N LYS A 271 -23.29 -12.77 -6.05
CA LYS A 271 -22.97 -12.00 -7.26
C LYS A 271 -21.49 -11.61 -7.31
N TYR A 272 -20.92 -11.23 -6.18
CA TYR A 272 -19.50 -10.90 -6.04
C TYR A 272 -18.60 -12.12 -5.81
N GLY A 273 -19.16 -13.33 -5.75
CA GLY A 273 -18.42 -14.59 -5.59
C GLY A 273 -17.83 -14.77 -4.20
N LEU A 274 -18.42 -14.18 -3.17
CA LEU A 274 -17.93 -14.34 -1.79
C LEU A 274 -18.15 -15.77 -1.31
N ILE A 275 -17.20 -16.27 -0.51
CA ILE A 275 -17.22 -17.63 0.00
C ILE A 275 -16.98 -17.61 1.50
N TYR A 276 -17.84 -18.27 2.27
CA TYR A 276 -17.53 -18.60 3.67
C TYR A 276 -16.85 -19.96 3.70
N PHE A 277 -15.56 -19.98 4.04
CA PHE A 277 -14.81 -21.22 4.18
C PHE A 277 -14.80 -21.70 5.63
N ASP A 278 -15.54 -22.78 5.87
CA ASP A 278 -15.68 -23.37 7.20
C ASP A 278 -14.53 -24.35 7.50
N LYS A 279 -14.06 -24.36 8.76
CA LYS A 279 -13.04 -25.33 9.21
C LYS A 279 -13.41 -26.79 8.90
N SER A 280 -14.69 -27.15 8.96
CA SER A 280 -15.14 -28.51 8.63
C SER A 280 -14.84 -28.91 7.18
N SER A 281 -14.72 -27.93 6.27
CA SER A 281 -14.43 -28.15 4.85
C SER A 281 -12.93 -28.19 4.52
N GLN A 282 -12.05 -28.05 5.52
CA GLN A 282 -10.59 -28.09 5.34
C GLN A 282 -10.10 -29.34 4.58
N HIS A 283 -10.71 -30.50 4.84
CA HIS A 283 -10.34 -31.77 4.21
C HIS A 283 -10.60 -31.82 2.69
N GLN A 284 -11.34 -30.85 2.14
CA GLN A 284 -11.67 -30.77 0.72
C GLN A 284 -10.69 -29.91 -0.08
N LEU A 285 -9.79 -29.18 0.59
CA LEU A 285 -8.72 -28.44 -0.09
C LEU A 285 -7.72 -29.40 -0.71
N TYR A 286 -7.04 -28.93 -1.76
CA TYR A 286 -5.91 -29.66 -2.37
C TYR A 286 -4.87 -30.06 -1.32
N TYR A 287 -4.60 -29.15 -0.37
CA TYR A 287 -3.78 -29.39 0.80
C TYR A 287 -4.61 -29.30 2.07
N SER A 288 -5.08 -30.46 2.54
CA SER A 288 -5.92 -30.57 3.73
C SER A 288 -5.22 -30.19 5.04
N ASP A 289 -3.90 -30.02 5.04
CA ASP A 289 -3.08 -29.57 6.17
C ASP A 289 -2.95 -28.04 6.26
N PHE A 290 -3.53 -27.31 5.31
CA PHE A 290 -3.57 -25.85 5.33
C PHE A 290 -4.74 -25.33 6.16
N PHE A 291 -4.45 -24.72 7.31
CA PHE A 291 -5.47 -24.29 8.28
C PHE A 291 -5.73 -22.79 8.35
N MET A 292 -4.92 -21.94 7.68
CA MET A 292 -4.97 -20.49 7.89
C MET A 292 -6.25 -19.82 7.37
N LEU A 293 -6.96 -20.49 6.45
CA LEU A 293 -8.24 -20.03 5.89
C LEU A 293 -9.45 -20.40 6.74
N ASN A 294 -9.30 -21.26 7.74
CA ASN A 294 -10.41 -21.76 8.54
C ASN A 294 -11.26 -20.62 9.14
N ASN A 295 -12.58 -20.72 8.95
CA ASN A 295 -13.57 -19.77 9.47
C ASN A 295 -13.29 -18.34 9.00
N ARG A 296 -13.18 -18.19 7.67
CA ARG A 296 -13.01 -16.90 7.01
C ARG A 296 -14.00 -16.71 5.87
N VAL A 297 -14.37 -15.46 5.64
CA VAL A 297 -15.02 -15.03 4.39
C VAL A 297 -13.94 -14.58 3.41
N LEU A 298 -13.96 -15.17 2.23
CA LEU A 298 -13.05 -14.90 1.13
C LEU A 298 -13.72 -13.90 0.17
N PHE A 299 -13.05 -12.78 -0.04
CA PHE A 299 -13.41 -11.76 -1.02
C PHE A 299 -12.50 -11.95 -2.25
N PRO A 300 -13.01 -12.46 -3.38
CA PRO A 300 -12.20 -12.68 -4.57
C PRO A 300 -11.79 -11.34 -5.20
N VAL A 301 -10.51 -11.20 -5.54
CA VAL A 301 -9.99 -10.08 -6.31
C VAL A 301 -9.74 -10.55 -7.74
N ARG A 302 -10.32 -9.84 -8.71
CA ARG A 302 -10.23 -10.15 -10.14
C ARG A 302 -9.21 -9.27 -10.84
N ASP A 303 -8.53 -9.85 -11.82
CA ASP A 303 -7.76 -9.05 -12.77
C ASP A 303 -8.71 -8.16 -13.59
N HIS A 304 -8.18 -7.02 -14.02
CA HIS A 304 -8.93 -5.95 -14.65
C HIS A 304 -9.18 -6.20 -16.14
N GLU A 305 -8.45 -7.09 -16.80
CA GLU A 305 -8.56 -7.32 -18.23
C GLU A 305 -9.46 -8.53 -18.53
N THR A 306 -9.20 -9.66 -17.89
CA THR A 306 -9.90 -10.93 -18.18
C THR A 306 -10.99 -11.29 -17.18
N GLY A 307 -10.93 -10.76 -15.96
CA GLY A 307 -11.87 -11.06 -14.88
C GLY A 307 -11.54 -12.33 -14.12
N ILE A 308 -10.35 -12.92 -14.36
CA ILE A 308 -9.93 -14.11 -13.60
C ILE A 308 -9.62 -13.71 -12.17
N ILE A 309 -9.91 -14.60 -11.23
CA ILE A 309 -9.53 -14.39 -9.82
C ILE A 309 -8.02 -14.53 -9.69
N VAL A 310 -7.37 -13.50 -9.14
CA VAL A 310 -5.92 -13.44 -8.95
C VAL A 310 -5.50 -13.55 -7.48
N GLY A 311 -6.45 -13.62 -6.57
CA GLY A 311 -6.22 -13.76 -5.15
C GLY A 311 -7.49 -13.51 -4.35
N TYR A 312 -7.40 -13.67 -3.04
CA TYR A 312 -8.48 -13.43 -2.09
C TYR A 312 -7.99 -12.54 -0.95
N GLN A 313 -8.87 -11.64 -0.50
CA GLN A 313 -8.77 -11.04 0.81
C GLN A 313 -9.67 -11.82 1.77
N CYS A 314 -9.13 -12.31 2.88
CA CYS A 314 -9.80 -13.29 3.72
C CYS A 314 -10.04 -12.74 5.13
N ARG A 315 -11.30 -12.39 5.41
CA ARG A 315 -11.73 -11.84 6.70
C ARG A 315 -12.00 -12.95 7.71
N ARG A 316 -11.39 -12.88 8.89
CA ARG A 316 -11.72 -13.76 10.02
C ARG A 316 -13.14 -13.48 10.52
N THR A 317 -13.90 -14.53 10.78
CA THR A 317 -15.31 -14.40 11.20
C THR A 317 -15.46 -14.31 12.71
N ASP A 318 -14.52 -14.87 13.47
CA ASP A 318 -14.43 -14.69 14.92
C ASP A 318 -13.93 -13.28 15.26
N LEU A 319 -14.86 -12.41 15.63
CA LEU A 319 -14.61 -11.01 15.97
C LEU A 319 -13.94 -10.82 17.33
N SER A 320 -13.93 -11.85 18.18
CA SER A 320 -13.33 -11.79 19.52
C SER A 320 -11.84 -12.13 19.53
N ALA A 321 -11.33 -12.70 18.43
CA ALA A 321 -9.95 -13.14 18.33
C ALA A 321 -8.94 -11.98 18.33
N PRO A 322 -7.68 -12.23 18.74
CA PRO A 322 -6.61 -11.23 18.68
C PRO A 322 -6.50 -10.59 17.28
N ARG A 323 -6.39 -9.26 17.25
CA ARG A 323 -6.47 -8.44 16.02
C ARG A 323 -5.37 -8.74 14.97
N HIS A 324 -4.31 -9.45 15.35
CA HIS A 324 -3.16 -9.75 14.49
C HIS A 324 -3.46 -10.56 13.22
N TYR A 325 -4.68 -11.13 13.07
CA TYR A 325 -5.05 -11.92 11.89
C TYR A 325 -6.43 -11.56 11.31
N LYS A 326 -6.86 -10.29 11.43
CA LYS A 326 -8.18 -9.81 10.96
C LYS A 326 -8.39 -10.10 9.47
N TYR A 327 -7.41 -9.77 8.64
CA TYR A 327 -7.40 -10.06 7.20
C TYR A 327 -6.14 -10.82 6.80
N LEU A 328 -6.26 -11.66 5.77
CA LEU A 328 -5.14 -12.30 5.07
C LEU A 328 -5.32 -12.06 3.58
N ASN A 329 -4.26 -11.66 2.86
CA ASN A 329 -4.28 -11.54 1.41
C ASN A 329 -3.52 -12.74 0.83
N ILE A 330 -4.22 -13.63 0.13
CA ILE A 330 -3.69 -14.94 -0.30
C ILE A 330 -3.91 -15.19 -1.78
N THR A 331 -2.90 -15.77 -2.44
CA THR A 331 -3.00 -16.20 -3.83
C THR A 331 -2.96 -17.73 -3.97
N ASP A 332 -2.11 -18.41 -3.18
CA ASP A 332 -2.03 -19.87 -3.16
C ASP A 332 -1.46 -20.38 -1.82
N TYR A 333 -1.33 -21.68 -1.67
CA TYR A 333 -0.57 -22.34 -0.62
C TYR A 333 0.89 -22.54 -1.06
N GLN A 334 1.83 -22.55 -0.12
CA GLN A 334 3.20 -23.00 -0.41
C GLN A 334 3.25 -24.54 -0.52
N ASP A 335 4.11 -25.04 -1.41
CA ASP A 335 4.28 -26.49 -1.59
C ASP A 335 5.01 -27.16 -0.43
N ASN A 336 5.95 -26.42 0.19
CA ASN A 336 6.79 -26.94 1.26
C ASN A 336 6.07 -26.89 2.61
N LEU A 337 6.36 -27.87 3.44
CA LEU A 337 5.96 -27.89 4.84
C LEU A 337 6.99 -27.15 5.69
N ILE A 338 6.48 -26.39 6.65
CA ILE A 338 7.24 -25.69 7.69
C ILE A 338 6.86 -26.31 9.03
N THR A 339 7.86 -26.55 9.87
CA THR A 339 7.66 -27.03 11.23
C THR A 339 7.96 -25.89 12.19
N ASN A 340 7.00 -25.54 13.03
CA ASN A 340 7.23 -24.53 14.07
C ASN A 340 8.05 -25.10 15.23
N GLU A 341 8.45 -24.23 16.16
CA GLU A 341 9.22 -24.59 17.37
C GLU A 341 8.53 -25.67 18.22
N ASN A 342 7.19 -25.75 18.14
CA ASN A 342 6.36 -26.72 18.83
C ASN A 342 6.21 -28.06 18.08
N GLY A 343 6.96 -28.27 16.99
CA GLY A 343 6.95 -29.52 16.22
C GLY A 343 5.73 -29.71 15.31
N THR A 344 4.84 -28.72 15.20
CA THR A 344 3.67 -28.79 14.32
C THR A 344 4.09 -28.48 12.89
N THR A 345 3.79 -29.40 11.98
CA THR A 345 4.09 -29.28 10.56
C THR A 345 2.89 -28.72 9.80
N TYR A 346 3.08 -27.68 8.99
CA TYR A 346 2.02 -27.00 8.25
C TYR A 346 2.53 -26.35 6.97
N ARG A 347 1.62 -26.00 6.05
CA ARG A 347 1.95 -25.19 4.87
C ARG A 347 1.63 -23.74 5.15
N ASP A 348 2.54 -22.86 4.78
CA ASP A 348 2.32 -21.43 4.78
C ASP A 348 1.61 -21.00 3.49
N PHE A 349 1.23 -19.73 3.39
CA PHE A 349 0.56 -19.17 2.22
C PHE A 349 1.50 -18.41 1.29
N VAL A 350 1.06 -18.25 0.04
CA VAL A 350 1.66 -17.34 -0.94
C VAL A 350 0.87 -16.03 -0.88
N PRO A 351 1.51 -14.91 -0.48
CA PRO A 351 0.82 -13.65 -0.28
C PRO A 351 0.31 -13.05 -1.60
N PHE A 352 -0.84 -12.36 -1.51
CA PHE A 352 -1.41 -11.60 -2.61
C PHE A 352 -1.06 -10.11 -2.48
N LYS A 353 -0.44 -9.52 -3.52
CA LYS A 353 -0.10 -8.10 -3.59
C LYS A 353 -1.32 -7.26 -4.00
N VAL A 354 -2.24 -7.03 -3.06
CA VAL A 354 -3.50 -6.31 -3.30
C VAL A 354 -3.31 -4.90 -3.87
N GLY A 355 -2.22 -4.21 -3.52
CA GLY A 355 -1.91 -2.86 -4.00
C GLY A 355 -1.69 -2.73 -5.51
N ASN A 356 -1.63 -3.82 -6.26
CA ASN A 356 -1.59 -3.81 -7.72
C ASN A 356 -2.97 -3.93 -8.37
N PHE A 357 -4.04 -4.02 -7.57
CA PHE A 357 -5.40 -4.25 -8.03
C PHE A 357 -6.39 -3.28 -7.37
N LEU A 358 -7.47 -2.98 -8.09
CA LEU A 358 -8.67 -2.32 -7.55
C LEU A 358 -9.85 -3.29 -7.59
N PHE A 359 -10.42 -3.59 -6.43
CA PHE A 359 -11.61 -4.42 -6.36
C PHE A 359 -12.78 -3.71 -7.08
N ASN A 360 -13.65 -4.51 -7.72
CA ASN A 360 -14.79 -4.07 -8.54
C ASN A 360 -14.45 -3.31 -9.84
N LEU A 361 -13.17 -3.01 -10.11
CA LEU A 361 -12.81 -2.29 -11.34
C LEU A 361 -13.18 -3.07 -12.61
N TYR A 362 -13.07 -4.40 -12.61
CA TYR A 362 -13.46 -5.24 -13.74
C TYR A 362 -14.95 -5.05 -14.13
N GLU A 363 -15.83 -4.86 -13.14
CA GLU A 363 -17.26 -4.66 -13.37
C GLU A 363 -17.58 -3.24 -13.89
N LEU A 364 -16.65 -2.30 -13.73
CA LEU A 364 -16.83 -0.88 -14.02
C LEU A 364 -16.08 -0.40 -15.27
N LYS A 365 -15.05 -1.10 -15.73
CA LYS A 365 -14.07 -0.68 -16.76
C LYS A 365 -14.61 -0.30 -18.15
N GLY A 366 -15.91 -0.46 -18.39
CA GLY A 366 -16.58 -0.09 -19.65
C GLY A 366 -17.73 0.91 -19.47
N LYS A 367 -17.99 1.35 -18.23
CA LYS A 367 -19.06 2.31 -17.94
C LYS A 367 -18.55 3.74 -18.08
N CYS A 368 -19.42 4.64 -18.52
CA CYS A 368 -19.17 6.07 -18.41
C CYS A 368 -19.50 6.50 -16.98
N ILE A 369 -18.48 6.73 -16.17
CA ILE A 369 -18.60 7.07 -14.75
C ILE A 369 -18.21 8.53 -14.56
N ASN A 370 -19.13 9.32 -13.98
CA ASN A 370 -18.86 10.72 -13.64
C ASN A 370 -18.31 10.86 -12.22
N THR A 371 -18.78 10.02 -11.30
CA THR A 371 -18.38 10.00 -9.89
C THR A 371 -18.00 8.59 -9.49
N LEU A 372 -16.77 8.41 -9.03
CA LEU A 372 -16.23 7.15 -8.56
C LEU A 372 -16.02 7.21 -7.04
N TRP A 373 -16.62 6.26 -6.32
CA TRP A 373 -16.42 6.11 -4.88
C TRP A 373 -15.22 5.18 -4.62
N ILE A 374 -14.32 5.60 -3.73
CA ILE A 374 -13.13 4.82 -3.37
C ILE A 374 -13.14 4.54 -1.88
N THR A 375 -13.19 3.26 -1.50
CA THR A 375 -13.20 2.82 -0.10
C THR A 375 -11.93 2.07 0.29
N GLU A 376 -11.64 2.03 1.59
CA GLU A 376 -10.56 1.22 2.15
C GLU A 376 -10.89 -0.28 2.04
N GLY A 377 -12.06 -0.69 2.54
CA GLY A 377 -12.49 -2.08 2.59
C GLY A 377 -13.33 -2.53 1.38
N ILE A 378 -13.20 -3.81 1.02
CA ILE A 378 -13.95 -4.42 -0.08
C ILE A 378 -15.46 -4.47 0.23
N ALA A 379 -15.83 -4.78 1.48
CA ALA A 379 -17.22 -4.84 1.90
C ALA A 379 -17.95 -3.49 1.71
N ASP A 380 -17.26 -2.38 1.96
CA ASP A 380 -17.79 -1.03 1.77
C ASP A 380 -18.11 -0.74 0.30
N ALA A 381 -17.19 -1.10 -0.61
CA ALA A 381 -17.43 -0.96 -2.04
C ALA A 381 -18.58 -1.85 -2.52
N ILE A 382 -18.71 -3.07 -1.98
CA ILE A 382 -19.85 -3.95 -2.28
C ILE A 382 -21.15 -3.31 -1.81
N LYS A 383 -21.20 -2.77 -0.58
CA LYS A 383 -22.42 -2.15 -0.04
C LYS A 383 -22.82 -0.90 -0.81
N LEU A 384 -21.88 -0.05 -1.19
CA LEU A 384 -22.15 1.09 -2.07
C LEU A 384 -22.66 0.62 -3.45
N SER A 385 -22.03 -0.41 -4.01
CA SER A 385 -22.41 -0.96 -5.33
C SER A 385 -23.77 -1.66 -5.33
N SER A 386 -24.16 -2.32 -4.23
CA SER A 386 -25.50 -2.91 -4.08
C SER A 386 -26.57 -1.82 -4.05
N MET A 387 -26.20 -0.61 -3.61
CA MET A 387 -27.03 0.57 -3.71
C MET A 387 -26.88 1.31 -5.05
N GLY A 388 -26.12 0.82 -6.02
CA GLY A 388 -26.01 1.42 -7.35
C GLY A 388 -25.06 2.62 -7.44
N TYR A 389 -24.20 2.84 -6.45
CA TYR A 389 -23.07 3.76 -6.59
C TYR A 389 -21.90 3.03 -7.27
N ASP A 390 -21.22 3.67 -8.22
CA ASP A 390 -20.02 3.09 -8.84
C ASP A 390 -18.85 3.21 -7.85
N ALA A 391 -18.52 2.10 -7.20
CA ALA A 391 -17.52 2.06 -6.14
C ALA A 391 -16.40 1.04 -6.43
N VAL A 392 -15.16 1.42 -6.15
CA VAL A 392 -13.99 0.52 -6.12
C VAL A 392 -13.40 0.50 -4.71
N SER A 393 -12.70 -0.57 -4.37
CA SER A 393 -11.95 -0.64 -3.12
C SER A 393 -10.46 -0.86 -3.37
N LEU A 394 -9.65 -0.21 -2.53
CA LEU A 394 -8.22 -0.42 -2.46
C LEU A 394 -7.86 -1.79 -1.87
N GLY A 395 -8.74 -2.36 -1.04
CA GLY A 395 -8.49 -3.54 -0.23
C GLY A 395 -7.42 -3.34 0.85
N GLN A 396 -7.02 -2.09 1.10
CA GLN A 396 -5.98 -1.70 2.06
C GLN A 396 -6.07 -0.19 2.35
N ALA A 397 -5.49 0.26 3.46
CA ALA A 397 -5.52 1.67 3.87
C ALA A 397 -4.75 2.63 2.96
N ASN A 398 -3.79 2.15 2.15
CA ASN A 398 -2.93 2.99 1.32
C ASN A 398 -3.31 2.89 -0.16
N LEU A 399 -3.58 4.04 -0.79
CA LEU A 399 -3.69 4.14 -2.25
C LEU A 399 -2.30 4.07 -2.88
N THR A 400 -2.09 3.12 -3.80
CA THR A 400 -0.80 2.99 -4.52
C THR A 400 -0.78 3.78 -5.81
N ASP A 401 0.42 4.12 -6.29
CA ASP A 401 0.59 4.75 -7.61
C ASP A 401 0.00 3.88 -8.73
N TYR A 402 0.13 2.55 -8.63
CA TYR A 402 -0.45 1.63 -9.62
C TYR A 402 -1.98 1.67 -9.61
N GLN A 403 -2.61 1.79 -8.44
CA GLN A 403 -4.06 1.99 -8.35
C GLN A 403 -4.49 3.35 -8.92
N ILE A 404 -3.72 4.41 -8.72
CA ILE A 404 -3.96 5.73 -9.35
C ILE A 404 -3.87 5.61 -10.88
N TYR A 405 -2.89 4.89 -11.39
CA TYR A 405 -2.76 4.59 -12.82
C TYR A 405 -3.95 3.83 -13.37
N LEU A 406 -4.49 2.85 -12.63
CA LEU A 406 -5.69 2.15 -13.04
C LEU A 406 -6.90 3.10 -13.08
N ILE A 407 -7.05 4.00 -12.10
CA ILE A 407 -8.12 5.01 -12.11
C ILE A 407 -7.99 5.91 -13.35
N ASP A 408 -6.79 6.44 -13.63
CA ASP A 408 -6.55 7.29 -14.81
C ASP A 408 -6.82 6.54 -16.12
N LYS A 409 -6.30 5.30 -16.24
CA LYS A 409 -6.44 4.46 -17.44
C LYS A 409 -7.89 4.19 -17.80
N TYR A 410 -8.76 3.94 -16.82
CA TYR A 410 -10.13 3.48 -17.06
C TYR A 410 -11.20 4.58 -16.93
N PHE A 411 -10.97 5.59 -16.11
CA PHE A 411 -11.96 6.62 -15.80
C PHE A 411 -11.46 8.05 -16.14
N GLY A 412 -10.15 8.22 -16.37
CA GLY A 412 -9.53 9.52 -16.66
C GLY A 412 -9.40 10.42 -15.43
N LYS A 413 -8.69 11.54 -15.59
CA LYS A 413 -8.45 12.50 -14.49
C LYS A 413 -9.62 13.43 -14.18
N ASP A 414 -10.59 13.52 -15.09
CA ASP A 414 -11.75 14.40 -14.98
C ASP A 414 -12.87 13.80 -14.12
N VAL A 415 -12.83 12.49 -13.85
CA VAL A 415 -13.79 11.82 -12.98
C VAL A 415 -13.76 12.43 -11.58
N THR A 416 -14.93 12.60 -10.98
CA THR A 416 -15.04 13.03 -9.58
C THR A 416 -14.72 11.86 -8.66
N LEU A 417 -13.71 12.00 -7.81
CA LEU A 417 -13.28 10.97 -6.87
C LEU A 417 -13.84 11.27 -5.48
N ASN A 418 -14.76 10.43 -5.00
CA ASN A 418 -15.27 10.47 -3.63
C ASN A 418 -14.46 9.49 -2.78
N LEU A 419 -13.46 10.00 -2.06
CA LEU A 419 -12.66 9.23 -1.11
C LEU A 419 -13.47 9.03 0.18
N PHE A 420 -13.84 7.79 0.48
CA PHE A 420 -14.69 7.45 1.62
C PHE A 420 -14.01 6.38 2.48
N PHE A 421 -13.07 6.83 3.31
CA PHE A 421 -12.29 5.97 4.20
C PHE A 421 -12.84 6.05 5.62
N ASP A 422 -12.40 5.15 6.49
CA ASP A 422 -12.88 5.02 7.86
C ASP A 422 -12.76 6.34 8.65
N ASN A 423 -13.87 6.71 9.29
CA ASN A 423 -13.98 7.83 10.22
C ASN A 423 -13.70 7.36 11.66
N ASP A 424 -12.46 6.93 11.89
CA ASP A 424 -12.02 6.32 13.14
C ASP A 424 -11.55 7.35 14.19
N ASP A 425 -11.60 6.97 15.48
CA ASP A 425 -11.21 7.86 16.58
C ASP A 425 -9.72 8.22 16.57
N ASN A 426 -8.88 7.33 16.05
CA ASN A 426 -7.44 7.57 15.89
C ASN A 426 -7.10 8.37 14.64
N LYS A 427 -8.11 8.75 13.83
CA LYS A 427 -7.98 9.49 12.57
C LYS A 427 -7.08 8.82 11.54
N ILE A 428 -6.88 7.50 11.61
CA ILE A 428 -6.02 6.78 10.68
C ILE A 428 -6.63 6.83 9.28
N GLY A 429 -7.90 6.46 9.12
CA GLY A 429 -8.58 6.43 7.82
C GLY A 429 -8.68 7.83 7.22
N GLN A 430 -8.99 8.82 8.05
CA GLN A 430 -9.00 10.24 7.67
C GLN A 430 -7.63 10.71 7.16
N ASN A 431 -6.55 10.49 7.91
CA ASN A 431 -5.20 10.88 7.49
C ASN A 431 -4.78 10.16 6.20
N LYS A 432 -5.20 8.91 6.02
CA LYS A 432 -4.94 8.13 4.81
C LYS A 432 -5.71 8.67 3.61
N SER A 433 -6.95 9.13 3.80
CA SER A 433 -7.73 9.80 2.74
C SER A 433 -7.08 11.11 2.29
N ILE A 434 -6.50 11.87 3.22
CA ILE A 434 -5.76 13.11 2.93
C ILE A 434 -4.48 12.79 2.14
N ALA A 435 -3.69 11.81 2.57
CA ALA A 435 -2.49 11.40 1.84
C ALA A 435 -2.81 10.88 0.43
N ALA A 436 -3.90 10.11 0.28
CA ALA A 436 -4.39 9.69 -1.02
C ALA A 436 -4.79 10.90 -1.90
N ALA A 437 -5.47 11.89 -1.33
CA ALA A 437 -5.87 13.11 -2.03
C ALA A 437 -4.65 13.94 -2.49
N TYR A 438 -3.64 14.13 -1.64
CA TYR A 438 -2.38 14.77 -2.04
C TYR A 438 -1.72 14.01 -3.21
N ARG A 439 -1.61 12.68 -3.11
CA ARG A 439 -0.97 11.87 -4.16
C ARG A 439 -1.72 11.93 -5.49
N LEU A 440 -3.05 11.83 -5.46
CA LEU A 440 -3.91 12.04 -6.63
C LEU A 440 -3.72 13.44 -7.22
N TRP A 441 -3.68 14.47 -6.38
CA TRP A 441 -3.45 15.84 -6.82
C TRP A 441 -2.08 16.01 -7.49
N GLN A 442 -1.01 15.42 -6.93
CA GLN A 442 0.32 15.44 -7.56
C GLN A 442 0.32 14.85 -8.97
N PHE A 443 -0.51 13.84 -9.24
CA PHE A 443 -0.67 13.24 -10.57
C PHE A 443 -1.67 13.93 -11.50
N GLY A 444 -2.23 15.06 -11.08
CA GLY A 444 -3.08 15.90 -11.93
C GLY A 444 -4.59 15.70 -11.75
N PHE A 445 -5.05 14.88 -10.80
CA PHE A 445 -6.47 14.81 -10.46
C PHE A 445 -6.87 16.10 -9.74
N ARG A 446 -8.03 16.67 -10.10
CA ARG A 446 -8.52 17.94 -9.54
C ARG A 446 -9.89 17.84 -8.90
N ASN A 447 -10.70 16.87 -9.32
CA ASN A 447 -12.05 16.66 -8.81
C ASN A 447 -12.04 15.65 -7.65
N ILE A 448 -11.39 15.99 -6.54
CA ILE A 448 -11.22 15.09 -5.39
C ILE A 448 -12.09 15.58 -4.23
N ARG A 449 -12.89 14.69 -3.65
CA ARG A 449 -13.79 14.96 -2.53
C ARG A 449 -13.52 13.97 -1.40
N ILE A 450 -13.39 14.47 -0.17
CA ILE A 450 -13.24 13.65 1.03
C ILE A 450 -14.59 13.58 1.74
N ILE A 451 -15.09 12.35 1.86
CA ILE A 451 -16.38 12.02 2.45
C ILE A 451 -16.17 11.42 3.84
N ASN A 452 -16.87 11.94 4.84
CA ASN A 452 -16.87 11.40 6.18
C ASN A 452 -18.31 11.06 6.59
N THR A 453 -18.48 9.95 7.31
CA THR A 453 -19.73 9.64 8.01
C THR A 453 -19.93 10.59 9.20
N PHE A 454 -21.11 10.55 9.82
CA PHE A 454 -21.25 11.01 11.19
C PHE A 454 -20.69 9.96 12.14
N LYS A 455 -19.83 10.37 13.08
CA LYS A 455 -19.19 9.44 14.03
C LYS A 455 -20.22 8.64 14.84
N GLU A 456 -21.34 9.26 15.14
CA GLU A 456 -22.45 8.66 15.86
C GLU A 456 -23.14 7.55 15.05
N MET A 457 -23.01 7.54 13.71
CA MET A 457 -23.63 6.52 12.85
C MET A 457 -22.76 5.30 12.63
N GLY A 458 -21.44 5.48 12.54
CA GLY A 458 -20.50 4.40 12.24
C GLY A 458 -19.21 4.94 11.65
N LYS A 459 -18.17 4.12 11.66
CA LYS A 459 -16.86 4.52 11.13
C LYS A 459 -16.82 4.43 9.61
N ASP A 460 -17.45 3.40 9.06
CA ASP A 460 -17.54 3.14 7.63
C ASP A 460 -19.00 3.02 7.17
N ILE A 461 -19.21 2.79 5.88
CA ILE A 461 -20.56 2.68 5.30
C ILE A 461 -21.29 1.42 5.78
N THR A 462 -20.56 0.32 6.02
CA THR A 462 -21.18 -0.92 6.47
C THR A 462 -21.62 -0.86 7.93
N ASP A 463 -20.87 -0.19 8.80
CA ASP A 463 -21.26 0.11 10.17
C ASP A 463 -22.55 0.98 10.18
N CYS A 464 -22.60 2.02 9.34
CA CYS A 464 -23.80 2.86 9.20
C CYS A 464 -25.00 2.03 8.70
N SER A 465 -24.76 1.17 7.71
CA SER A 465 -25.76 0.27 7.14
C SER A 465 -26.32 -0.71 8.16
N VAL A 466 -25.47 -1.35 8.98
CA VAL A 466 -25.87 -2.24 10.07
C VAL A 466 -26.64 -1.48 11.15
N LYS A 467 -26.28 -0.23 11.43
CA LYS A 467 -26.99 0.56 12.44
C LYS A 467 -28.38 0.99 12.00
N LEU A 468 -28.56 1.29 10.72
CA LEU A 468 -29.83 1.78 10.17
C LEU A 468 -30.78 0.66 9.75
N HIS A 469 -30.26 -0.42 9.14
CA HIS A 469 -31.06 -1.47 8.49
C HIS A 469 -32.09 -0.95 7.46
N ASP A 470 -31.83 0.23 6.87
CA ASP A 470 -32.68 0.88 5.88
C ASP A 470 -31.80 1.56 4.83
N ASP A 471 -31.78 0.96 3.63
CA ASP A 471 -30.95 1.42 2.52
C ASP A 471 -31.46 2.73 1.91
N ASP A 472 -32.75 3.03 1.98
CA ASP A 472 -33.31 4.30 1.48
C ASP A 472 -32.90 5.45 2.38
N MET A 473 -32.97 5.25 3.70
CA MET A 473 -32.42 6.21 4.67
C MET A 473 -30.90 6.36 4.51
N LEU A 474 -30.16 5.27 4.33
CA LEU A 474 -28.71 5.32 4.12
C LEU A 474 -28.35 6.12 2.85
N ARG A 475 -29.12 6.00 1.77
CA ARG A 475 -28.94 6.83 0.55
C ARG A 475 -29.14 8.31 0.84
N LEU A 476 -30.10 8.68 1.67
CA LEU A 476 -30.30 10.09 2.07
C LEU A 476 -29.07 10.62 2.82
N PHE A 477 -28.47 9.81 3.70
CA PHE A 477 -27.22 10.17 4.38
C PHE A 477 -26.05 10.29 3.41
N ILE A 478 -25.86 9.34 2.50
CA ILE A 478 -24.80 9.40 1.48
C ILE A 478 -24.92 10.69 0.64
N ASN A 479 -26.12 11.01 0.18
CA ASN A 479 -26.38 12.25 -0.58
C ASN A 479 -26.08 13.51 0.25
N HIS A 480 -26.35 13.46 1.56
CA HIS A 480 -26.03 14.56 2.46
C HIS A 480 -24.52 14.70 2.69
N TRP A 481 -23.81 13.59 2.92
CA TRP A 481 -22.36 13.56 3.08
C TRP A 481 -21.64 14.02 1.81
N GLU A 482 -22.13 13.63 0.62
CA GLU A 482 -21.59 14.09 -0.65
C GLU A 482 -21.75 15.61 -0.83
N LYS A 483 -22.88 16.19 -0.41
CA LYS A 483 -23.09 17.64 -0.43
C LYS A 483 -22.20 18.40 0.56
N GLN A 484 -21.82 17.76 1.67
CA GLN A 484 -20.93 18.33 2.69
C GLN A 484 -19.46 17.96 2.48
N ALA A 485 -19.16 17.23 1.40
CA ALA A 485 -17.84 16.73 1.12
C ALA A 485 -16.82 17.86 1.08
N TYR A 486 -15.66 17.62 1.69
CA TYR A 486 -14.54 18.54 1.52
C TYR A 486 -13.97 18.37 0.12
N SER A 487 -14.15 19.38 -0.73
CA SER A 487 -13.47 19.46 -2.03
C SER A 487 -11.99 19.75 -1.77
N PHE A 488 -11.14 18.75 -2.00
CA PHE A 488 -9.76 18.80 -1.58
C PHE A 488 -8.97 19.85 -2.36
N ALA A 489 -8.37 20.78 -1.61
CA ALA A 489 -7.29 21.63 -2.06
C ALA A 489 -6.06 21.37 -1.17
N PRO A 490 -4.86 21.18 -1.74
CA PRO A 490 -3.64 21.01 -0.94
C PRO A 490 -3.31 22.29 -0.17
N ALA A 491 -2.58 22.16 0.94
CA ALA A 491 -2.01 23.31 1.63
C ALA A 491 -0.98 24.03 0.72
N SER A 492 -0.77 25.32 0.96
CA SER A 492 0.18 26.12 0.18
C SER A 492 1.63 25.65 0.39
N ASN A 493 2.52 25.92 -0.57
CA ASN A 493 3.94 25.60 -0.41
C ASN A 493 4.55 26.37 0.77
N GLU A 494 4.05 27.58 1.04
CA GLU A 494 4.42 28.41 2.17
C GLU A 494 4.06 27.72 3.50
N ASP A 495 2.83 27.21 3.62
CA ASP A 495 2.35 26.53 4.82
C ASP A 495 3.07 25.20 5.04
N LEU A 496 3.25 24.41 3.97
CA LEU A 496 3.99 23.14 4.04
C LEU A 496 5.47 23.39 4.42
N SER A 497 6.07 24.46 3.91
CA SER A 497 7.41 24.90 4.30
C SER A 497 7.46 25.35 5.77
N ALA A 498 6.45 26.07 6.25
CA ALA A 498 6.34 26.50 7.63
C ALA A 498 6.21 25.30 8.57
N LEU A 499 5.36 24.33 8.23
CA LEU A 499 5.23 23.07 8.96
C LEU A 499 6.57 22.34 9.10
N LEU A 500 7.33 22.19 8.02
CA LEU A 500 8.64 21.52 8.07
C LEU A 500 9.66 22.29 8.91
N LYS A 501 9.63 23.63 8.85
CA LYS A 501 10.49 24.48 9.69
C LYS A 501 10.21 24.31 11.18
N THR A 502 9.00 23.87 11.56
CA THR A 502 8.74 23.55 12.97
C THR A 502 9.60 22.40 13.48
N GLY A 503 10.09 21.49 12.61
CA GLY A 503 10.83 20.30 13.03
C GLY A 503 9.98 19.22 13.72
N LEU A 504 8.69 19.45 13.91
CA LEU A 504 7.77 18.48 14.54
C LEU A 504 7.34 17.38 13.55
N TYR A 505 7.31 17.68 12.26
CA TYR A 505 6.87 16.79 11.18
C TYR A 505 7.96 16.59 10.13
N SER A 506 8.06 15.38 9.57
CA SER A 506 8.90 15.10 8.39
C SER A 506 8.19 15.46 7.07
N GLU A 507 8.94 15.48 5.96
CA GLU A 507 8.39 15.65 4.61
C GLU A 507 7.34 14.59 4.26
N SER A 508 7.50 13.36 4.75
CA SER A 508 6.52 12.30 4.56
C SER A 508 5.26 12.49 5.40
N GLU A 509 5.35 13.14 6.57
CA GLU A 509 4.22 13.32 7.48
C GLU A 509 3.35 14.53 7.13
N ILE A 510 3.92 15.60 6.56
CA ILE A 510 3.16 16.80 6.20
C ILE A 510 2.06 16.53 5.16
N LEU A 511 2.22 15.50 4.33
CA LEU A 511 1.20 15.09 3.35
C LEU A 511 0.05 14.28 3.96
N PHE A 512 0.09 13.99 5.27
CA PHE A 512 -1.02 13.42 6.03
C PHE A 512 -1.81 14.49 6.80
N ILE A 513 -1.34 15.74 6.79
CA ILE A 513 -1.98 16.84 7.50
C ILE A 513 -3.16 17.34 6.69
N ASP A 514 -4.32 17.39 7.34
CA ASP A 514 -5.52 17.99 6.75
C ASP A 514 -5.25 19.47 6.45
N PRO A 515 -5.36 19.92 5.18
CA PRO A 515 -5.13 21.31 4.80
C PRO A 515 -5.98 22.30 5.61
N ARG A 516 -7.16 21.89 6.09
CA ARG A 516 -8.05 22.74 6.89
C ARG A 516 -7.53 23.00 8.31
N ASP A 517 -6.61 22.16 8.80
CA ASP A 517 -6.00 22.27 10.12
C ASP A 517 -4.57 22.83 10.07
N VAL A 518 -4.05 23.16 8.88
CA VAL A 518 -2.63 23.45 8.65
C VAL A 518 -2.12 24.62 9.49
N GLU A 519 -2.84 25.74 9.52
CA GLU A 519 -2.46 26.95 10.28
C GLU A 519 -2.41 26.68 11.78
N ARG A 520 -3.40 25.95 12.31
CA ARG A 520 -3.45 25.57 13.73
C ARG A 520 -2.25 24.71 14.09
N ILE A 521 -1.88 23.77 13.23
CA ILE A 521 -0.74 22.85 13.47
C ILE A 521 0.59 23.61 13.39
N ILE A 522 0.74 24.54 12.45
CA ILE A 522 1.92 25.43 12.37
C ILE A 522 2.06 26.21 13.68
N SER A 523 1.01 26.92 14.10
CA SER A 523 1.01 27.70 15.33
C SER A 523 1.36 26.85 16.56
N PHE A 524 0.85 25.63 16.61
CA PHE A 524 1.18 24.69 17.69
C PHE A 524 2.66 24.28 17.68
N GLY A 525 3.21 23.92 16.52
CA GLY A 525 4.62 23.57 16.38
C GLY A 525 5.57 24.74 16.70
N GLU A 526 5.24 25.95 16.25
CA GLU A 526 5.99 27.17 16.57
C GLU A 526 5.96 27.50 18.06
N MET A 527 4.82 27.32 18.72
CA MET A 527 4.71 27.49 20.17
C MET A 527 5.59 26.47 20.91
N LEU A 528 5.53 25.18 20.56
CA LEU A 528 6.34 24.17 21.21
C LEU A 528 7.84 24.42 21.04
N ASN A 529 8.28 24.90 19.88
CA ASN A 529 9.67 25.27 19.63
C ASN A 529 10.21 26.38 20.56
N LYS A 530 9.34 27.15 21.22
CA LYS A 530 9.76 28.12 22.24
C LYS A 530 10.21 27.44 23.54
N TYR A 531 9.78 26.19 23.78
CA TYR A 531 9.99 25.47 25.03
C TYR A 531 10.83 24.19 24.85
N LEU A 532 10.84 23.60 23.65
CA LEU A 532 11.44 22.29 23.36
C LEU A 532 12.29 22.34 22.09
N ASP A 533 13.44 21.66 22.11
CA ASP A 533 14.22 21.34 20.89
C ASP A 533 13.91 19.91 20.44
N PHE A 534 13.33 19.75 19.26
CA PHE A 534 12.95 18.46 18.71
C PHE A 534 14.12 17.62 18.17
N LYS A 535 15.30 18.21 17.95
CA LYS A 535 16.43 17.54 17.25
C LYS A 535 16.86 16.21 17.89
N ASN A 536 16.70 16.06 19.20
CA ASN A 536 17.14 14.87 19.94
C ASN A 536 15.97 14.03 20.49
N MET A 537 14.72 14.32 20.10
CA MET A 537 13.57 13.57 20.57
C MET A 537 13.38 12.27 19.81
N THR A 538 13.02 11.22 20.55
CA THR A 538 12.64 9.93 19.96
C THR A 538 11.30 10.03 19.22
N TYR A 539 11.08 9.14 18.25
CA TYR A 539 9.81 9.04 17.54
C TYR A 539 8.59 8.92 18.48
N GLN A 540 8.72 8.18 19.59
CA GLN A 540 7.63 8.03 20.57
C GLN A 540 7.32 9.35 21.29
N GLN A 541 8.33 10.14 21.63
CA GLN A 541 8.15 11.46 22.25
C GLN A 541 7.47 12.42 21.28
N LEU A 542 7.93 12.49 20.02
CA LEU A 542 7.31 13.32 18.99
C LEU A 542 5.85 12.92 18.72
N LYS A 543 5.57 11.62 18.67
CA LYS A 543 4.20 11.10 18.51
C LYS A 543 3.28 11.52 19.66
N LEU A 544 3.80 11.58 20.88
CA LEU A 544 3.05 12.00 22.06
C LEU A 544 2.77 13.52 22.03
N LEU A 545 3.77 14.32 21.66
CA LEU A 545 3.61 15.77 21.48
C LEU A 545 2.58 16.12 20.40
N LYS A 546 2.59 15.41 19.27
CA LYS A 546 1.60 15.61 18.19
C LYS A 546 0.16 15.42 18.67
N LYS A 547 -0.09 14.53 19.64
CA LYS A 547 -1.42 14.36 20.24
C LYS A 547 -1.87 15.56 21.07
N LEU A 548 -0.94 16.40 21.53
CA LEU A 548 -1.28 17.60 22.29
C LEU A 548 -1.85 18.73 21.40
N CYS A 549 -1.75 18.63 20.08
CA CYS A 549 -2.28 19.63 19.15
C CYS A 549 -3.82 19.80 19.25
N SER A 550 -4.53 18.87 19.91
CA SER A 550 -5.96 18.97 20.18
C SER A 550 -6.33 19.80 21.42
N PHE A 551 -5.35 20.17 22.25
CA PHE A 551 -5.57 20.94 23.48
C PHE A 551 -5.51 22.44 23.22
N LYS A 552 -6.12 23.23 24.10
CA LYS A 552 -6.03 24.70 24.02
C LYS A 552 -4.62 25.17 24.37
N GLU A 553 -4.22 26.31 23.81
CA GLU A 553 -2.89 26.89 24.04
C GLU A 553 -2.57 27.05 25.54
N ASP A 554 -3.55 27.46 26.34
CA ASP A 554 -3.40 27.65 27.78
C ASP A 554 -3.21 26.32 28.54
N GLU A 555 -3.88 25.25 28.11
CA GLU A 555 -3.72 23.91 28.70
C GLU A 555 -2.33 23.34 28.43
N ILE A 556 -1.81 23.59 27.22
CA ILE A 556 -0.47 23.16 26.82
C ILE A 556 0.60 23.94 27.59
N LYS A 557 0.42 25.26 27.79
CA LYS A 557 1.31 26.08 28.63
C LYS A 557 1.39 25.55 30.06
N ILE A 558 0.25 25.17 30.65
CA ILE A 558 0.20 24.56 31.98
C ILE A 558 0.99 23.24 31.99
N LEU A 559 0.71 22.33 31.05
CA LEU A 559 1.42 21.04 30.93
C LEU A 559 2.94 21.20 30.76
N LEU A 560 3.38 22.14 29.93
CA LEU A 560 4.81 22.41 29.72
C LEU A 560 5.45 23.04 30.96
N SER A 561 4.77 23.99 31.61
CA SER A 561 5.28 24.64 32.83
C SER A 561 5.47 23.69 34.00
N LEU A 562 4.60 22.67 34.13
CA LEU A 562 4.73 21.59 35.10
C LEU A 562 5.94 20.69 34.80
N SER A 563 6.27 20.47 33.53
CA SER A 563 7.43 19.67 33.11
C SER A 563 8.76 20.43 33.16
N THR A 564 8.76 21.76 33.06
CA THR A 564 9.98 22.58 33.08
C THR A 564 10.55 22.81 34.48
N LYS A 565 9.79 22.57 35.56
CA LYS A 565 10.32 22.64 36.93
C LYS A 565 11.39 21.56 37.20
N ASP A 566 11.28 20.37 36.60
CA ASP A 566 12.26 19.30 36.78
C ASP A 566 13.46 19.38 35.82
N PHE A 567 13.43 20.23 34.80
CA PHE A 567 14.48 20.30 33.78
C PHE A 567 15.54 21.37 34.05
N LEU A 568 15.22 22.39 34.85
CA LEU A 568 16.14 23.50 35.18
C LEU A 568 16.98 23.26 36.44
N ASP A 569 16.60 22.32 37.32
CA ASP A 569 17.36 22.01 38.55
C ASP A 569 18.57 21.08 38.32
N VAL A 570 18.76 20.54 37.11
CA VAL A 570 19.88 19.63 36.78
C VAL A 570 21.13 20.37 36.26
N GLN A 571 21.08 21.70 36.11
CA GLN A 571 22.24 22.49 35.64
C GLN A 571 22.90 23.40 36.68
N ASN A 572 22.42 23.46 37.93
CA ASN A 572 22.95 24.37 38.95
C ASN A 572 23.38 23.70 40.27
N THR A 573 24.05 22.55 40.20
CA THR A 573 24.82 22.04 41.36
C THR A 573 26.18 21.50 40.92
N ASN A 574 27.03 22.39 40.45
CA ASN A 574 28.47 22.25 40.54
C ASN A 574 28.99 23.52 41.21
N GLU A 575 28.90 23.59 42.53
CA GLU A 575 29.86 24.29 43.39
C GLU A 575 29.49 24.09 44.86
N THR A 576 30.54 23.79 45.66
CA THR A 576 30.61 23.75 47.12
C THR A 576 29.99 22.57 47.89
N GLU A 577 30.88 21.61 48.18
CA GLU A 577 30.91 20.81 49.41
C GLU A 577 30.82 21.68 50.67
N ALA A 578 30.06 21.25 51.70
CA ALA A 578 30.52 21.08 53.09
C ALA A 578 29.37 20.88 54.10
N ALA A 579 29.64 20.00 55.07
CA ALA A 579 29.13 19.98 56.45
C ALA A 579 27.75 19.34 56.80
N ILE A 580 27.78 18.02 57.04
CA ILE A 580 27.55 17.34 58.35
C ILE A 580 26.62 18.05 59.37
N LYS A 581 25.47 17.41 59.72
CA LYS A 581 25.02 17.01 61.10
C LYS A 581 23.51 16.70 61.13
N GLU A 582 23.11 15.46 61.41
CA GLU A 582 22.74 14.85 62.71
C GLU A 582 21.23 14.81 62.97
N ASN A 583 20.80 13.61 63.40
CA ASN A 583 19.45 13.19 63.72
C ASN A 583 18.84 13.92 64.92
N SER A 584 17.52 14.14 64.90
CA SER A 584 16.51 13.41 65.71
C SER A 584 15.33 14.29 66.17
N ASN A 585 14.11 13.74 65.99
CA ASN A 585 12.87 13.91 66.78
C ASN A 585 12.26 15.34 66.86
N THR A 586 10.95 15.60 66.80
CA THR A 586 9.73 14.82 67.05
C THR A 586 8.50 15.65 66.61
N ASN A 587 7.45 14.96 66.16
CA ASN A 587 6.01 15.27 66.25
C ASN A 587 5.35 16.54 65.67
N ILE A 588 4.54 16.28 64.64
CA ILE A 588 3.11 16.63 64.43
C ILE A 588 2.72 18.10 64.68
N ASP A 589 2.46 18.87 63.61
CA ASP A 589 1.15 18.94 62.92
C ASP A 589 1.24 19.90 61.71
N SER A 590 0.80 19.48 60.53
CA SER A 590 0.57 20.40 59.41
C SER A 590 -0.43 19.84 58.39
N THR A 591 -1.44 20.66 58.16
CA THR A 591 -2.34 20.76 57.02
C THR A 591 -1.71 20.59 55.62
N GLN A 592 -2.58 20.18 54.68
CA GLN A 592 -2.64 20.48 53.24
C GLN A 592 -2.04 19.49 52.19
N GLU A 593 -2.88 19.33 51.14
CA GLU A 593 -2.57 19.18 49.71
C GLU A 593 -2.58 17.81 48.98
N GLU A 594 -3.41 17.85 47.91
CA GLU A 594 -3.35 17.19 46.60
C GLU A 594 -3.66 15.69 46.45
N GLY A 595 -4.84 15.45 45.85
CA GLY A 595 -5.40 14.14 45.52
C GLY A 595 -4.65 13.43 44.39
N ASN A 596 -3.73 12.56 44.79
CA ASN A 596 -3.24 11.41 44.04
C ASN A 596 -4.39 10.48 43.62
N VAL A 597 -4.45 10.11 42.33
CA VAL A 597 -5.17 8.89 41.88
C VAL A 597 -4.21 7.94 41.15
N GLU A 598 -2.96 7.84 41.60
CA GLU A 598 -2.26 6.55 41.65
C GLU A 598 -2.65 5.91 42.98
N GLY A 599 -3.76 5.16 42.98
CA GLY A 599 -4.19 4.40 44.15
C GLY A 599 -3.03 3.52 44.63
N SER A 600 -2.65 3.70 45.90
CA SER A 600 -1.56 3.02 46.60
C SER A 600 -1.54 1.53 46.26
N LEU A 601 -0.59 1.13 45.40
CA LEU A 601 -0.25 -0.27 45.20
C LEU A 601 0.56 -0.69 46.42
N ILE A 602 0.02 -1.62 47.22
CA ILE A 602 0.50 -1.94 48.57
C ILE A 602 1.59 -3.02 48.51
N ASN A 603 1.50 -3.93 47.53
CA ASN A 603 2.33 -5.14 47.44
C ASN A 603 3.37 -5.10 46.32
N ILE A 604 3.23 -4.19 45.35
CA ILE A 604 4.13 -4.01 44.21
C ILE A 604 5.09 -2.84 44.45
N SER A 605 6.40 -3.10 44.45
CA SER A 605 7.42 -2.04 44.50
C SER A 605 7.53 -1.24 43.19
N LYS A 606 8.08 -0.02 43.22
CA LYS A 606 8.29 0.81 42.01
C LYS A 606 9.05 0.07 40.88
N ALA A 607 10.04 -0.75 41.22
CA ALA A 607 10.78 -1.57 40.25
C ALA A 607 9.92 -2.70 39.66
N GLN A 608 9.11 -3.37 40.48
CA GLN A 608 8.18 -4.40 40.01
C GLN A 608 7.07 -3.79 39.12
N LEU A 609 6.56 -2.62 39.49
CA LEU A 609 5.58 -1.87 38.71
C LEU A 609 6.12 -1.51 37.32
N PHE A 610 7.39 -1.09 37.24
CA PHE A 610 8.06 -0.82 35.97
C PHE A 610 8.06 -2.05 35.05
N HIS A 611 8.33 -3.24 35.58
CA HIS A 611 8.31 -4.47 34.79
C HIS A 611 6.90 -4.93 34.44
N LEU A 612 5.94 -4.81 35.35
CA LEU A 612 4.54 -5.20 35.09
C LEU A 612 3.88 -4.31 34.03
N LYS A 613 4.16 -2.99 34.03
CA LYS A 613 3.67 -2.03 33.02
C LYS A 613 4.14 -2.36 31.60
N LYS A 614 5.16 -3.21 31.42
CA LYS A 614 5.63 -3.65 30.09
C LYS A 614 4.75 -4.75 29.48
N ARG A 615 4.00 -5.51 30.29
CA ARG A 615 3.22 -6.67 29.83
C ARG A 615 1.72 -6.58 30.16
N PHE A 616 1.33 -5.79 31.16
CA PHE A 616 -0.05 -5.72 31.65
C PHE A 616 -0.56 -4.28 31.78
N ASP A 617 -1.87 -4.10 31.60
CA ASP A 617 -2.54 -2.82 31.86
C ASP A 617 -2.74 -2.54 33.36
N ILE A 618 -3.14 -1.32 33.70
CA ILE A 618 -3.31 -0.89 35.09
C ILE A 618 -4.40 -1.67 35.85
N GLY A 619 -5.41 -2.21 35.15
CA GLY A 619 -6.48 -3.01 35.74
C GLY A 619 -5.97 -4.36 36.21
N ILE A 620 -5.20 -5.05 35.36
CA ILE A 620 -4.53 -6.31 35.72
C ILE A 620 -3.48 -6.07 36.80
N ILE A 621 -2.71 -4.98 36.75
CA ILE A 621 -1.72 -4.64 37.77
C ILE A 621 -2.36 -4.44 39.15
N LYS A 622 -3.50 -3.74 39.23
CA LYS A 622 -4.27 -3.61 40.48
C LYS A 622 -4.75 -4.96 40.99
N LYS A 623 -5.16 -5.86 40.09
CA LYS A 623 -5.59 -7.20 40.45
C LYS A 623 -4.43 -8.05 40.98
N ILE A 624 -3.25 -7.96 40.36
CA ILE A 624 -2.01 -8.58 40.85
C ILE A 624 -1.64 -8.03 42.23
N ASP A 625 -1.73 -6.72 42.44
CA ASP A 625 -1.41 -6.08 43.73
C ASP A 625 -2.34 -6.55 44.86
N ASN A 626 -3.63 -6.72 44.54
CA ASN A 626 -4.65 -7.09 45.51
C ASN A 626 -4.74 -8.59 45.78
N GLU A 627 -4.55 -9.43 44.75
CA GLU A 627 -4.89 -10.86 44.82
C GLU A 627 -3.65 -11.79 44.83
N CYS A 628 -2.46 -11.31 44.44
CA CYS A 628 -1.23 -12.11 44.50
C CYS A 628 -0.40 -11.82 45.76
N SER A 629 0.20 -12.87 46.33
CA SER A 629 1.23 -12.72 47.36
C SER A 629 2.51 -12.09 46.78
N LYS A 630 3.34 -11.45 47.63
CA LYS A 630 4.65 -10.90 47.23
C LYS A 630 5.55 -11.91 46.51
N LYS A 631 5.45 -13.20 46.84
CA LYS A 631 6.19 -14.29 46.20
C LYS A 631 5.67 -14.58 44.78
N GLN A 632 4.35 -14.55 44.57
CA GLN A 632 3.74 -14.67 43.24
C GLN A 632 4.06 -13.44 42.38
N ILE A 633 3.99 -12.23 42.94
CA ILE A 633 4.38 -10.99 42.25
C ILE A 633 5.84 -11.06 41.80
N ALA A 634 6.75 -11.53 42.67
CA ALA A 634 8.16 -11.72 42.31
C ALA A 634 8.36 -12.80 41.22
N ALA A 635 7.56 -13.87 41.22
CA ALA A 635 7.60 -14.91 40.18
C ALA A 635 7.10 -14.38 38.83
N ILE A 636 5.97 -13.66 38.82
CA ILE A 636 5.43 -12.98 37.63
C ILE A 636 6.48 -12.02 37.05
N VAL A 637 7.02 -11.13 37.88
CA VAL A 637 8.05 -10.17 37.45
C VAL A 637 9.33 -10.88 36.98
N GLY A 638 9.74 -11.96 37.66
CA GLY A 638 10.87 -12.78 37.26
C GLY A 638 10.70 -13.45 35.89
N ASN A 639 9.49 -13.93 35.59
CA ASN A 639 9.18 -14.49 34.28
C ASN A 639 9.16 -13.41 33.18
N ILE A 640 8.67 -12.20 33.48
CA ILE A 640 8.74 -11.04 32.57
C ILE A 640 10.19 -10.68 32.27
N ILE A 641 11.04 -10.58 33.30
CA ILE A 641 12.46 -10.21 33.13
C ILE A 641 13.21 -11.28 32.31
N ARG A 642 12.88 -12.56 32.51
CA ARG A 642 13.49 -13.70 31.79
C ARG A 642 12.85 -13.98 30.43
N ASN A 643 11.89 -13.15 30.00
CA ASN A 643 11.11 -13.31 28.77
C ASN A 643 10.54 -14.72 28.58
N LYS A 644 10.07 -15.36 29.68
CA LYS A 644 9.39 -16.65 29.63
C LYS A 644 7.90 -16.46 29.39
N ASP A 645 7.28 -17.40 28.69
CA ASP A 645 5.83 -17.46 28.61
C ASP A 645 5.21 -18.08 29.84
N PHE A 646 4.16 -17.44 30.33
CA PHE A 646 3.36 -17.84 31.47
C PHE A 646 1.98 -17.19 31.38
N ASP A 647 0.97 -17.84 31.95
CA ASP A 647 -0.33 -17.22 32.17
C ASP A 647 -0.35 -16.54 33.55
N VAL A 648 -0.72 -15.26 33.60
CA VAL A 648 -0.83 -14.51 34.87
C VAL A 648 -1.96 -15.05 35.75
N TRP A 649 -2.99 -15.66 35.15
CA TRP A 649 -4.13 -16.22 35.86
C TRP A 649 -3.77 -17.47 36.67
N ASP A 650 -2.67 -18.15 36.34
CA ASP A 650 -2.14 -19.26 37.15
C ASP A 650 -1.63 -18.80 38.53
N TYR A 651 -1.35 -17.50 38.67
CA TYR A 651 -0.83 -16.89 39.90
C TYR A 651 -1.91 -16.14 40.71
N ILE A 652 -3.10 -15.95 40.14
CA ILE A 652 -4.22 -15.25 40.78
C ILE A 652 -5.19 -16.30 41.35
N PRO A 653 -5.46 -16.33 42.66
CA PRO A 653 -6.35 -17.32 43.26
C PRO A 653 -7.77 -17.27 42.65
N LYS A 654 -8.30 -18.42 42.22
CA LYS A 654 -9.69 -18.51 41.73
C LYS A 654 -10.65 -18.47 42.93
N ASN A 655 -11.39 -17.37 43.09
CA ASN A 655 -12.51 -17.32 44.03
C ASN A 655 -13.70 -18.12 43.48
N GLU A 656 -14.00 -19.27 44.09
CA GLU A 656 -15.27 -19.99 43.89
C GLU A 656 -16.39 -19.28 44.67
N SER A 657 -17.44 -18.82 43.99
CA SER A 657 -18.77 -18.75 44.57
C SER A 657 -19.87 -18.88 43.50
N HIS A 658 -20.75 -19.84 43.75
CA HIS A 658 -21.99 -20.16 43.04
C HIS A 658 -23.05 -19.06 43.20
N TYR A 659 -23.86 -18.77 42.17
CA TYR A 659 -25.29 -19.15 42.10
C TYR A 659 -25.98 -18.64 40.81
N SER A 660 -27.06 -19.32 40.50
CA SER A 660 -27.83 -19.44 39.26
C SER A 660 -28.89 -18.34 38.99
N SER A 661 -29.16 -18.15 37.69
CA SER A 661 -30.45 -17.85 37.03
C SER A 661 -31.39 -16.77 37.60
N THR A 662 -31.63 -15.70 36.82
CA THR A 662 -32.95 -15.39 36.20
C THR A 662 -32.86 -14.16 35.27
N SER A 663 -33.74 -14.15 34.28
CA SER A 663 -33.96 -13.21 33.16
C SER A 663 -33.96 -11.71 33.48
N ILE A 664 -33.48 -10.90 32.53
CA ILE A 664 -34.18 -9.77 31.85
C ILE A 664 -33.20 -9.12 30.86
N ALA A 665 -33.64 -8.87 29.63
CA ALA A 665 -32.86 -8.26 28.55
C ALA A 665 -32.61 -6.75 28.77
N SER A 666 -31.44 -6.26 28.34
CA SER A 666 -31.31 -4.94 27.69
C SER A 666 -29.94 -4.78 27.00
N SER A 667 -29.98 -4.01 25.90
CA SER A 667 -28.87 -3.39 25.15
C SER A 667 -27.82 -4.30 24.49
N THR A 668 -28.00 -4.47 23.17
CA THR A 668 -26.96 -4.75 22.18
C THR A 668 -25.84 -3.72 22.26
N ASN A 669 -24.71 -4.10 22.84
CA ASN A 669 -23.46 -3.36 22.72
C ASN A 669 -22.90 -3.55 21.30
N ILE A 670 -22.80 -2.42 20.60
CA ILE A 670 -22.07 -2.27 19.34
C ILE A 670 -20.60 -2.62 19.64
N LEU A 671 -20.09 -3.68 19.00
CA LEU A 671 -18.69 -4.09 19.13
C LEU A 671 -17.81 -3.14 18.32
N ASP A 672 -17.05 -2.34 19.05
CA ASP A 672 -16.09 -1.35 18.56
C ASP A 672 -14.80 -2.03 18.06
N ASP A 673 -14.63 -2.11 16.73
CA ASP A 673 -13.43 -2.65 16.10
C ASP A 673 -12.49 -1.50 15.69
N GLY A 674 -11.40 -1.32 16.44
CA GLY A 674 -10.33 -0.36 16.15
C GLY A 674 -9.09 -0.97 15.51
N ASN A 675 -8.49 -0.21 14.59
CA ASN A 675 -7.14 -0.26 14.02
C ASN A 675 -6.71 -1.44 13.12
N PHE A 676 -6.38 -1.03 11.89
CA PHE A 676 -5.55 -1.69 10.89
C PHE A 676 -4.07 -1.65 11.33
N THR A 677 -3.41 -2.80 11.37
CA THR A 677 -1.95 -2.88 11.44
C THR A 677 -1.48 -3.46 10.11
N PRO A 678 -0.80 -2.68 9.24
CA PRO A 678 -0.21 -3.23 8.04
C PRO A 678 0.98 -4.11 8.45
N VAL A 679 0.98 -5.38 8.05
CA VAL A 679 2.18 -6.23 8.09
C VAL A 679 2.89 -6.06 6.76
N TYR A 680 3.81 -5.11 6.72
CA TYR A 680 4.99 -5.19 5.88
C TYR A 680 6.16 -4.76 6.77
N ASP A 681 6.69 -5.73 7.51
CA ASP A 681 8.09 -5.77 7.89
C ASP A 681 8.54 -7.22 7.69
N ASP A 682 9.48 -7.38 6.77
CA ASP A 682 10.05 -8.64 6.33
C ASP A 682 11.09 -9.10 7.37
N VAL A 683 10.65 -9.38 8.59
CA VAL A 683 11.54 -9.84 9.68
C VAL A 683 10.75 -10.76 10.60
N SER A 684 11.02 -12.07 10.45
CA SER A 684 10.75 -13.16 11.40
C SER A 684 9.40 -13.11 12.13
N ILE A 685 8.48 -13.97 11.71
CA ILE A 685 7.32 -14.40 12.50
C ILE A 685 7.82 -14.88 13.88
N PRO A 686 7.49 -14.21 15.01
CA PRO A 686 7.54 -14.83 16.31
C PRO A 686 6.19 -15.51 16.56
N PHE A 687 6.22 -16.81 16.84
CA PHE A 687 5.06 -17.53 17.36
C PHE A 687 4.64 -17.03 18.74
#